data_AF-A0A496AFY0-F1
#
_entry.id   AF-A0A496AFY0-F1
#
_cell.length_a   1.000
_cell.length_b   1.000
_cell.length_c   1.000
_cell.angle_alpha   90.00
_cell.angle_beta   90.00
_cell.angle_gamma   90.00
#
_symmetry.space_group_name_H-M   'P 1'
#
loop_
_entity.id
_entity.type
_entity.pdbx_description
1 polymer ?
#
loop_
_entity_poly.entity_id
_entity_poly.type
_entity_poly.pdbx_seq_one_letter_code
_entity_poly.pdbx_strand_id
1 'polypeptide(L)'
;MTTKVLEDIIARCHRRHEKPLKQRKTISAPPLYKGLPYHFTVYCAHRYPVMLQDLEAAGISFMPIGQAPGADRPPRHFGGERFLKPQEVTDWGITQWHKSWGIHVYTGIPSAHDGAPWHDIDFQYEAICAAPDAVFACVEALVNAVANPLLTLSKSGGLRFSCRIPEYLHPSTNQARFYVYKGTPSTESPDQYDAYFEIFGEKGHNCWDARYEILLGNLLDPPVIPKEVFFAPIDALRAALPEPVSQNVQHKENIPEVPYSLGSGKLDLAKEAFFKRGFSYVRQEDGFHYWNQGGSEIDNTEVALWESESGVWVRASTSDTGLPMEAMLITDVWNDTGILPPTPATGLPIDDKVIAVREGKLSPLSIKRPTPILHKSEPPENTYETHEEISVQVQRAFDRNVRVLGFTAEIDAEKYPEVESVLRTRKAICLKVPRVDLAAVASQFLQSRDVRSVAQWRDQMHLWNQVKDTPSTRLFSDPEYAKIAEQLLETREGTQPLCIINTLGEDKLFLRCKFSRTTLKAWVANWQGNALGNFAIALLNAVDIKDKSPGNSIKRLRTVVQTFEWLEEEIIQQMCHVDAATVENIQAFPAVYADPSWTFWHQLKRFFAHYTRDADAPMRWEDEALQFRVPPMLHPSVQYLFVNTPTLYAEHLQRTFLDVETEILRTQPMVWVPGNRVFQIRTGIYPQETILDLSNTWDIMAMSETGQHIFSRIQAEIERDRNIKHGIITHVPAIEQLKDITKNENVCFLRSFRDFQEVEGLEIALQEGLEIALQEGQVIWMVGMPAMGARALLNRTQILFGNDKEPLSYEMEPEFYRYKDERVQSVYEKEITRIFTEIIKLAQLNRLAHKTVMLITGLRIPEITDRPETLLFDWEDFEVAGGLDNLAEVVATRQRFETERDNLTPESSRQEVERVLGCSPRQANRVLQKLRGGKARVTFREQILTLLANGEKTTPELAAAILGHPKAINTELTRLVEMGEIVKVRRGVYRLPEP
;
A
#
# COMPACT_ATOMS: atom_id res chain seq x y z
N MET A 1 30.57 -32.22 37.63
CA MET A 1 29.51 -33.23 37.36
C MET A 1 30.10 -34.62 37.64
N THR A 2 29.39 -35.60 38.20
CA THR A 2 29.97 -36.95 38.37
C THR A 2 29.89 -37.73 37.06
N THR A 3 30.91 -38.50 36.70
CA THR A 3 31.04 -39.30 35.45
C THR A 3 29.74 -40.08 35.11
N LYS A 4 29.07 -40.60 36.14
CA LYS A 4 27.77 -41.29 36.05
C LYS A 4 26.60 -40.49 35.45
N VAL A 5 26.57 -39.17 35.59
CA VAL A 5 25.46 -38.33 35.08
C VAL A 5 25.64 -38.09 33.58
N LEU A 6 26.89 -38.03 33.11
CA LEU A 6 27.20 -37.78 31.71
C LEU A 6 27.09 -39.09 30.88
N GLU A 7 27.38 -40.25 31.47
CA GLU A 7 27.09 -41.57 30.86
C GLU A 7 25.57 -41.79 30.65
N ASP A 8 24.72 -41.31 31.58
CA ASP A 8 23.25 -41.34 31.40
C ASP A 8 22.80 -40.42 30.25
N ILE A 9 23.56 -39.37 29.91
CA ILE A 9 23.27 -38.47 28.79
C ILE A 9 23.49 -39.19 27.45
N ILE A 10 24.58 -39.93 27.26
CA ILE A 10 24.79 -40.72 26.03
C ILE A 10 23.74 -41.83 25.93
N ALA A 11 23.40 -42.50 27.05
CA ALA A 11 22.29 -43.46 27.05
C ALA A 11 20.92 -42.80 26.72
N ARG A 12 20.72 -41.53 27.11
CA ARG A 12 19.54 -40.73 26.70
C ARG A 12 19.59 -40.37 25.22
N CYS A 13 20.76 -40.07 24.66
CA CYS A 13 20.96 -39.88 23.21
C CYS A 13 20.48 -41.11 22.43
N HIS A 14 20.96 -42.30 22.80
CA HIS A 14 20.52 -43.57 22.19
C HIS A 14 19.02 -43.80 22.35
N ARG A 15 18.46 -43.66 23.56
CA ARG A 15 17.01 -43.83 23.81
C ARG A 15 16.16 -42.84 23.01
N ARG A 16 16.62 -41.59 22.86
CA ARG A 16 15.94 -40.56 22.06
C ARG A 16 16.03 -40.87 20.56
N HIS A 17 17.14 -41.40 20.09
CA HIS A 17 17.28 -41.86 18.72
C HIS A 17 16.38 -43.07 18.42
N GLU A 18 16.28 -44.04 19.33
CA GLU A 18 15.40 -45.21 19.21
C GLU A 18 13.91 -44.85 19.23
N LYS A 19 13.54 -43.78 19.97
CA LYS A 19 12.17 -43.30 20.09
C LYS A 19 12.12 -41.77 19.93
N PRO A 20 12.26 -41.27 18.69
CA PRO A 20 12.22 -39.84 18.43
C PRO A 20 10.84 -39.28 18.78
N LEU A 21 10.81 -38.06 19.34
CA LEU A 21 9.54 -37.41 19.71
C LEU A 21 8.68 -37.16 18.46
N LYS A 22 7.44 -37.67 18.46
CA LYS A 22 6.47 -37.46 17.37
C LYS A 22 5.93 -36.02 17.41
N GLN A 23 5.89 -35.40 16.24
CA GLN A 23 5.40 -34.04 16.04
C GLN A 23 3.86 -33.97 16.11
N ARG A 24 3.30 -32.84 16.57
CA ARG A 24 1.87 -32.57 16.45
C ARG A 24 1.49 -32.62 14.96
N LYS A 25 0.54 -33.47 14.58
CA LYS A 25 -0.04 -33.50 13.23
C LYS A 25 -0.71 -32.15 12.95
N THR A 26 -0.14 -31.39 12.04
CA THR A 26 -0.82 -30.29 11.36
C THR A 26 -1.92 -30.91 10.49
N ILE A 27 -3.18 -30.49 10.62
CA ILE A 27 -4.23 -30.86 9.65
C ILE A 27 -4.02 -29.96 8.43
N SER A 28 -3.59 -30.53 7.30
CA SER A 28 -3.38 -29.78 6.06
C SER A 28 -4.69 -29.69 5.27
N ALA A 29 -5.18 -28.48 5.07
CA ALA A 29 -5.97 -28.14 3.89
C ALA A 29 -4.99 -27.49 2.91
N PRO A 30 -4.90 -27.91 1.63
CA PRO A 30 -3.96 -27.32 0.69
C PRO A 30 -4.29 -25.83 0.53
N PRO A 31 -3.33 -24.91 0.76
CA PRO A 31 -3.53 -23.52 0.41
C PRO A 31 -3.64 -23.41 -1.12
N LEU A 32 -4.75 -22.86 -1.59
CA LEU A 32 -5.02 -22.64 -3.00
C LEU A 32 -4.37 -21.33 -3.45
N TYR A 33 -3.55 -21.36 -4.51
CA TYR A 33 -3.04 -20.15 -5.17
C TYR A 33 -3.71 -20.05 -6.53
N LYS A 34 -4.53 -19.00 -6.76
CA LYS A 34 -5.35 -18.82 -7.97
C LYS A 34 -6.28 -20.01 -8.30
N GLY A 35 -6.86 -20.64 -7.27
CA GLY A 35 -7.77 -21.79 -7.45
C GLY A 35 -7.10 -23.13 -7.79
N LEU A 36 -5.75 -23.17 -7.81
CA LEU A 36 -4.97 -24.37 -8.06
C LEU A 36 -4.27 -24.85 -6.77
N PRO A 37 -4.15 -26.18 -6.55
CA PRO A 37 -3.44 -26.72 -5.40
C PRO A 37 -1.95 -26.39 -5.51
N TYR A 38 -1.46 -25.54 -4.62
CA TYR A 38 -0.03 -25.21 -4.51
C TYR A 38 0.69 -26.36 -3.78
N HIS A 39 1.80 -26.84 -4.31
CA HIS A 39 2.53 -27.98 -3.75
C HIS A 39 3.90 -27.54 -3.24
N PHE A 40 4.09 -27.60 -1.94
CA PHE A 40 5.39 -27.38 -1.34
C PHE A 40 6.31 -28.54 -1.69
N THR A 41 7.37 -28.24 -2.44
CA THR A 41 8.44 -29.18 -2.70
C THR A 41 9.49 -28.99 -1.61
N VAL A 42 9.59 -29.97 -0.71
CA VAL A 42 10.59 -29.97 0.34
C VAL A 42 11.79 -30.72 -0.18
N TYR A 43 12.93 -30.04 -0.28
CA TYR A 43 14.14 -30.68 -0.73
C TYR A 43 14.77 -31.41 0.45
N CYS A 44 14.98 -32.72 0.33
CA CYS A 44 15.79 -33.43 1.31
C CYS A 44 17.24 -32.93 1.25
N ALA A 45 18.07 -33.34 2.21
CA ALA A 45 19.46 -32.88 2.32
C ALA A 45 20.33 -33.12 1.06
N HIS A 46 19.88 -33.97 0.12
CA HIS A 46 20.58 -34.25 -1.14
C HIS A 46 20.00 -33.45 -2.33
N ARG A 47 19.15 -32.45 -2.04
CA ARG A 47 18.42 -31.63 -3.02
C ARG A 47 17.53 -32.45 -3.97
N TYR A 48 17.16 -33.67 -3.58
CA TYR A 48 16.04 -34.34 -4.24
C TYR A 48 14.75 -33.66 -3.80
N PRO A 49 13.93 -33.19 -4.74
CA PRO A 49 12.61 -32.67 -4.43
C PRO A 49 11.75 -33.81 -3.87
N VAL A 50 11.25 -33.66 -2.67
CA VAL A 50 10.25 -34.56 -2.08
C VAL A 50 8.99 -33.74 -1.85
N MET A 51 7.85 -34.19 -2.35
CA MET A 51 6.63 -33.43 -2.17
C MET A 51 6.22 -33.50 -0.70
N LEU A 52 5.79 -32.36 -0.14
CA LEU A 52 5.38 -32.29 1.26
C LEU A 52 4.33 -33.35 1.61
N GLN A 53 3.41 -33.63 0.69
CA GLN A 53 2.39 -34.69 0.83
C GLN A 53 2.97 -36.11 0.91
N ASP A 54 4.10 -36.39 0.25
CA ASP A 54 4.76 -37.71 0.28
C ASP A 54 5.48 -37.92 1.61
N LEU A 55 6.05 -36.84 2.17
CA LEU A 55 6.64 -36.84 3.52
C LEU A 55 5.55 -37.04 4.58
N GLU A 56 4.40 -36.38 4.43
CA GLU A 56 3.24 -36.54 5.34
C GLU A 56 2.61 -37.94 5.25
N ALA A 57 2.52 -38.53 4.04
CA ALA A 57 2.06 -39.90 3.82
C ALA A 57 3.03 -40.94 4.40
N ALA A 58 4.34 -40.64 4.42
CA ALA A 58 5.37 -41.42 5.12
C ALA A 58 5.36 -41.20 6.65
N GLY A 59 4.42 -40.42 7.19
CA GLY A 59 4.25 -40.18 8.63
C GLY A 59 5.18 -39.11 9.21
N ILE A 60 5.82 -38.29 8.37
CA ILE A 60 6.75 -37.22 8.72
C ILE A 60 5.98 -35.90 8.71
N SER A 61 5.83 -35.24 9.87
CA SER A 61 5.12 -33.95 9.94
C SER A 61 6.06 -32.77 9.68
N PHE A 62 5.54 -31.68 9.10
CA PHE A 62 6.29 -30.47 8.76
C PHE A 62 5.47 -29.22 9.16
N MET A 63 6.14 -28.08 9.44
CA MET A 63 5.46 -26.80 9.70
C MET A 63 6.18 -25.71 8.89
N PRO A 64 5.49 -25.03 7.95
CA PRO A 64 6.12 -23.99 7.16
C PRO A 64 6.22 -22.72 8.01
N ILE A 65 7.45 -22.25 8.28
CA ILE A 65 7.71 -20.89 8.74
C ILE A 65 8.29 -20.16 7.52
N GLY A 66 7.65 -19.07 7.13
CA GLY A 66 7.77 -18.47 5.80
C GLY A 66 9.16 -17.93 5.42
N GLN A 67 9.30 -17.81 4.09
CA GLN A 67 10.40 -17.28 3.28
C GLN A 67 11.55 -18.25 2.95
N ALA A 68 11.44 -18.89 1.78
CA ALA A 68 12.60 -19.38 1.02
C ALA A 68 12.72 -18.55 -0.28
N PRO A 69 13.83 -17.82 -0.51
CA PRO A 69 14.08 -17.18 -1.78
C PRO A 69 14.58 -18.22 -2.80
N GLY A 70 13.86 -18.38 -3.91
CA GLY A 70 14.45 -18.85 -5.17
C GLY A 70 14.34 -20.34 -5.54
N ALA A 71 13.43 -21.12 -4.96
CA ALA A 71 13.24 -22.53 -5.38
C ALA A 71 11.78 -22.96 -5.62
N ASP A 72 10.82 -22.04 -5.66
CA ASP A 72 9.51 -22.32 -6.23
C ASP A 72 9.64 -22.40 -7.76
N ARG A 73 9.40 -23.57 -8.33
CA ARG A 73 9.36 -23.73 -9.79
C ARG A 73 7.98 -23.26 -10.28
N PRO A 74 7.87 -22.17 -11.06
CA PRO A 74 6.67 -21.97 -11.86
C PRO A 74 6.61 -23.03 -12.97
N PRO A 75 5.41 -23.30 -13.52
CA PRO A 75 5.27 -24.06 -14.75
C PRO A 75 6.16 -23.48 -15.84
N ARG A 76 6.79 -24.37 -16.58
CA ARG A 76 8.13 -24.16 -17.11
C ARG A 76 8.09 -23.35 -18.46
N HIS A 77 6.96 -22.70 -18.80
CA HIS A 77 6.71 -21.91 -20.02
C HIS A 77 6.98 -20.39 -19.95
N PHE A 78 7.64 -19.90 -18.90
CA PHE A 78 7.97 -18.47 -18.82
C PHE A 78 9.44 -18.23 -19.18
N GLY A 79 9.65 -17.54 -20.30
CA GLY A 79 10.94 -17.30 -20.96
C GLY A 79 12.00 -16.66 -20.06
N GLY A 80 13.20 -17.24 -20.13
CA GLY A 80 14.36 -16.86 -19.34
C GLY A 80 15.18 -15.75 -19.98
N GLU A 81 15.56 -14.77 -19.17
CA GLU A 81 16.78 -13.95 -19.33
C GLU A 81 17.19 -13.27 -17.99
N ARG A 82 16.71 -13.79 -16.84
CA ARG A 82 16.84 -13.14 -15.51
C ARG A 82 18.04 -13.62 -14.65
N PHE A 83 18.89 -14.51 -15.15
CA PHE A 83 19.88 -15.23 -14.33
C PHE A 83 21.36 -14.95 -14.63
N LEU A 84 21.70 -13.76 -15.13
CA LEU A 84 23.09 -13.44 -15.47
C LEU A 84 23.66 -12.27 -14.66
N LYS A 85 23.78 -12.45 -13.34
CA LYS A 85 25.06 -12.19 -12.63
C LYS A 85 25.11 -12.88 -11.24
N PRO A 86 25.76 -14.05 -11.14
CA PRO A 86 26.03 -14.74 -9.87
C PRO A 86 27.24 -14.15 -9.13
N GLN A 87 27.21 -14.19 -7.79
CA GLN A 87 28.35 -14.76 -7.06
C GLN A 87 28.22 -16.28 -7.17
N GLU A 88 29.32 -16.98 -7.45
CA GLU A 88 29.27 -18.33 -8.03
C GLU A 88 29.02 -19.46 -7.01
N VAL A 89 28.37 -20.52 -7.51
CA VAL A 89 28.13 -21.80 -6.82
C VAL A 89 29.41 -22.64 -6.70
N THR A 90 30.48 -22.29 -7.42
CA THR A 90 31.79 -22.95 -7.36
C THR A 90 32.49 -22.78 -6.00
N ASP A 91 32.13 -21.74 -5.22
CA ASP A 91 32.69 -21.49 -3.90
C ASP A 91 32.10 -22.39 -2.79
N TRP A 92 31.01 -23.13 -3.06
CA TRP A 92 30.25 -23.89 -2.06
C TRP A 92 29.74 -25.25 -2.57
N GLY A 93 30.65 -26.08 -3.10
CA GLY A 93 30.32 -27.43 -3.54
C GLY A 93 29.78 -28.32 -2.40
N ILE A 94 28.65 -29.00 -2.64
CA ILE A 94 28.03 -30.09 -1.84
C ILE A 94 29.07 -31.12 -1.32
N THR A 95 30.20 -31.25 -2.00
CA THR A 95 31.32 -32.13 -1.68
C THR A 95 32.09 -31.78 -0.39
N GLN A 96 32.05 -30.54 0.13
CA GLN A 96 32.71 -30.21 1.41
C GLN A 96 31.83 -30.56 2.63
N TRP A 97 30.50 -30.49 2.47
CA TRP A 97 29.53 -30.74 3.55
C TRP A 97 29.51 -32.19 4.05
N HIS A 98 29.73 -33.16 3.15
CA HIS A 98 29.77 -34.58 3.50
C HIS A 98 31.12 -35.07 4.07
N LYS A 99 32.09 -34.16 4.28
CA LYS A 99 33.46 -34.48 4.71
C LYS A 99 33.75 -34.19 6.20
N SER A 100 32.79 -33.65 6.96
CA SER A 100 32.94 -33.43 8.42
C SER A 100 32.63 -34.69 9.23
N TRP A 101 33.17 -34.82 10.45
CA TRP A 101 32.86 -35.93 11.37
C TRP A 101 31.45 -35.87 12.02
N GLY A 102 30.57 -34.95 11.59
CA GLY A 102 29.25 -34.75 12.21
C GLY A 102 29.26 -33.86 13.46
N ILE A 103 30.28 -33.01 13.64
CA ILE A 103 30.38 -32.03 14.72
C ILE A 103 30.33 -30.63 14.12
N HIS A 104 29.46 -29.78 14.66
CA HIS A 104 29.23 -28.42 14.18
C HIS A 104 29.34 -27.42 15.33
N VAL A 105 29.84 -26.21 15.05
CA VAL A 105 29.81 -25.11 16.01
C VAL A 105 29.22 -23.89 15.34
N TYR A 106 28.34 -23.19 16.03
CA TYR A 106 27.61 -22.01 15.59
C TYR A 106 27.93 -20.86 16.52
N THR A 107 28.07 -19.64 16.00
CA THR A 107 28.00 -18.45 16.85
C THR A 107 27.25 -17.35 16.12
N GLY A 108 26.61 -16.43 16.83
CA GLY A 108 25.78 -15.39 16.22
C GLY A 108 25.20 -14.37 17.22
N ILE A 109 24.64 -13.27 16.70
CA ILE A 109 23.91 -12.25 17.48
C ILE A 109 22.42 -12.62 17.46
N PRO A 110 21.77 -12.94 18.59
CA PRO A 110 20.34 -13.19 18.61
C PRO A 110 19.53 -11.89 18.51
N SER A 111 18.27 -12.04 18.10
CA SER A 111 17.27 -10.98 17.98
C SER A 111 17.21 -10.05 19.21
N ALA A 112 17.67 -8.80 19.03
CA ALA A 112 17.35 -7.53 19.69
C ALA A 112 17.15 -7.41 21.23
N HIS A 113 17.01 -8.48 22.01
CA HIS A 113 16.98 -8.38 23.47
C HIS A 113 18.38 -8.65 24.05
N ASP A 114 18.97 -7.57 24.56
CA ASP A 114 20.16 -7.50 25.43
C ASP A 114 21.54 -7.79 24.81
N GLY A 115 21.64 -7.90 23.48
CA GLY A 115 22.90 -7.69 22.74
C GLY A 115 24.07 -8.64 23.01
N ALA A 116 23.87 -9.76 23.71
CA ALA A 116 24.93 -10.72 24.01
C ALA A 116 25.12 -11.74 22.85
N PRO A 117 26.35 -11.99 22.36
CA PRO A 117 26.63 -12.96 21.30
C PRO A 117 26.61 -14.41 21.82
N TRP A 118 25.78 -15.27 21.22
CA TRP A 118 25.59 -16.67 21.60
C TRP A 118 26.43 -17.63 20.74
N HIS A 119 26.84 -18.75 21.33
CA HIS A 119 27.77 -19.73 20.77
C HIS A 119 27.30 -21.16 21.10
N ASP A 120 27.05 -22.02 20.10
CA ASP A 120 26.57 -23.40 20.25
C ASP A 120 27.57 -24.41 19.65
N ILE A 121 27.76 -25.56 20.27
CA ILE A 121 28.48 -26.72 19.72
C ILE A 121 27.47 -27.88 19.63
N ASP A 122 27.20 -28.38 18.44
CA ASP A 122 26.26 -29.48 18.17
C ASP A 122 27.01 -30.74 17.73
N PHE A 123 26.90 -31.78 18.54
CA PHE A 123 27.40 -33.13 18.29
C PHE A 123 26.26 -33.97 17.72
N GLN A 124 26.33 -34.32 16.43
CA GLN A 124 25.33 -35.20 15.84
C GLN A 124 25.41 -36.60 16.43
N TYR A 125 24.30 -37.33 16.35
CA TYR A 125 24.21 -38.68 16.90
C TYR A 125 25.23 -39.63 16.27
N GLU A 126 25.53 -39.46 15.00
CA GLU A 126 26.54 -40.22 14.26
C GLU A 126 27.95 -39.99 14.82
N ALA A 127 28.28 -38.75 15.20
CA ALA A 127 29.56 -38.42 15.84
C ALA A 127 29.65 -39.04 17.24
N ILE A 128 28.54 -38.98 17.99
CA ILE A 128 28.43 -39.62 19.31
C ILE A 128 28.60 -41.14 19.18
N CYS A 129 28.05 -41.77 18.14
CA CYS A 129 28.22 -43.21 17.92
C CYS A 129 29.63 -43.58 17.44
N ALA A 130 30.26 -42.74 16.62
CA ALA A 130 31.54 -43.07 16.02
C ALA A 130 32.73 -42.87 16.97
N ALA A 131 32.66 -41.88 17.86
CA ALA A 131 33.72 -41.60 18.84
C ALA A 131 33.13 -41.15 20.19
N PRO A 132 32.33 -42.00 20.87
CA PRO A 132 31.59 -41.64 22.07
C PRO A 132 32.48 -41.12 23.20
N ASP A 133 33.62 -41.77 23.45
CA ASP A 133 34.54 -41.40 24.54
C ASP A 133 35.23 -40.05 24.29
N ALA A 134 35.57 -39.76 23.04
CA ALA A 134 36.19 -38.50 22.66
C ALA A 134 35.19 -37.34 22.76
N VAL A 135 33.97 -37.54 22.23
CA VAL A 135 32.87 -36.58 22.34
C VAL A 135 32.50 -36.35 23.81
N PHE A 136 32.45 -37.41 24.61
CA PHE A 136 32.21 -37.35 26.05
C PHE A 136 33.26 -36.49 26.77
N ALA A 137 34.55 -36.74 26.54
CA ALA A 137 35.63 -35.98 27.17
C ALA A 137 35.57 -34.49 26.81
N CYS A 138 35.21 -34.16 25.57
CA CYS A 138 35.03 -32.79 25.11
C CYS A 138 33.87 -32.10 25.83
N VAL A 139 32.69 -32.74 25.88
CA VAL A 139 31.50 -32.21 26.55
C VAL A 139 31.75 -32.05 28.05
N GLU A 140 32.40 -33.03 28.69
CA GLU A 140 32.75 -32.97 30.11
C GLU A 140 33.68 -31.77 30.42
N ALA A 141 34.70 -31.56 29.59
CA ALA A 141 35.62 -30.45 29.75
C ALA A 141 34.93 -29.09 29.56
N LEU A 142 34.04 -28.96 28.56
CA LEU A 142 33.26 -27.73 28.33
C LEU A 142 32.27 -27.45 29.48
N VAL A 143 31.59 -28.48 29.96
CA VAL A 143 30.65 -28.39 31.08
C VAL A 143 31.36 -27.99 32.38
N ASN A 144 32.56 -28.53 32.63
CA ASN A 144 33.35 -28.20 33.82
C ASN A 144 34.06 -26.84 33.73
N ALA A 145 34.23 -26.28 32.52
CA ALA A 145 34.83 -24.97 32.30
C ALA A 145 33.92 -23.80 32.69
N VAL A 146 32.63 -24.05 32.96
CA VAL A 146 31.63 -23.01 33.25
C VAL A 146 30.79 -23.35 34.48
N ALA A 147 30.35 -22.33 35.22
CA ALA A 147 29.56 -22.54 36.43
C ALA A 147 28.12 -23.03 36.15
N ASN A 148 27.51 -22.58 35.05
CA ASN A 148 26.12 -22.86 34.68
C ASN A 148 26.04 -23.46 33.26
N PRO A 149 26.49 -24.70 33.03
CA PRO A 149 26.55 -25.31 31.71
C PRO A 149 25.15 -25.44 31.09
N LEU A 150 25.02 -25.06 29.83
CA LEU A 150 23.77 -25.20 29.08
C LEU A 150 23.91 -26.30 28.04
N LEU A 151 23.20 -27.42 28.26
CA LEU A 151 23.29 -28.61 27.43
C LEU A 151 21.88 -29.06 27.04
N THR A 152 21.68 -29.33 25.76
CA THR A 152 20.37 -29.68 25.20
C THR A 152 20.45 -30.93 24.33
N LEU A 153 19.39 -31.74 24.34
CA LEU A 153 19.28 -32.95 23.54
C LEU A 153 18.44 -32.70 22.29
N SER A 154 18.99 -33.05 21.13
CA SER A 154 18.30 -32.95 19.84
C SER A 154 17.24 -34.05 19.70
N LYS A 155 16.33 -33.87 18.73
CA LYS A 155 15.27 -34.85 18.45
C LYS A 155 15.79 -36.18 17.94
N SER A 156 16.92 -36.17 17.22
CA SER A 156 17.55 -37.36 16.63
C SER A 156 18.56 -38.02 17.58
N GLY A 157 18.68 -37.54 18.82
CA GLY A 157 19.63 -38.07 19.80
C GLY A 157 21.01 -37.40 19.77
N GLY A 158 21.20 -36.31 19.02
CA GLY A 158 22.40 -35.46 19.10
C GLY A 158 22.45 -34.62 20.37
N LEU A 159 23.59 -34.03 20.68
CA LEU A 159 23.85 -33.28 21.92
C LEU A 159 24.41 -31.90 21.60
N ARG A 160 23.88 -30.85 22.24
CA ARG A 160 24.31 -29.47 22.00
C ARG A 160 24.70 -28.73 23.27
N PHE A 161 25.88 -28.12 23.29
CA PHE A 161 26.36 -27.22 24.35
C PHE A 161 26.28 -25.77 23.91
N SER A 162 25.75 -24.88 24.75
CA SER A 162 25.51 -23.46 24.42
C SER A 162 26.17 -22.52 25.45
N CYS A 163 26.75 -21.41 25.00
CA CYS A 163 27.47 -20.44 25.83
C CYS A 163 27.57 -19.04 25.19
N ARG A 164 28.21 -18.10 25.90
CA ARG A 164 28.59 -16.75 25.44
C ARG A 164 30.11 -16.62 25.46
N ILE A 165 30.72 -16.14 24.39
CA ILE A 165 32.15 -15.81 24.33
C ILE A 165 32.28 -14.30 24.07
N PRO A 166 32.67 -13.49 25.08
CA PRO A 166 32.80 -12.04 24.91
C PRO A 166 33.84 -11.69 23.83
N GLU A 167 33.57 -10.64 23.05
CA GLU A 167 34.52 -10.00 22.11
C GLU A 167 35.03 -10.88 20.95
N TYR A 168 34.50 -12.10 20.79
CA TYR A 168 34.87 -12.97 19.67
C TYR A 168 34.07 -12.63 18.41
N LEU A 169 34.77 -12.11 17.38
CA LEU A 169 34.24 -11.84 16.04
C LEU A 169 34.81 -12.84 15.03
N HIS A 170 33.97 -13.37 14.14
CA HIS A 170 34.42 -14.33 13.13
C HIS A 170 35.30 -13.68 12.06
N PRO A 171 36.42 -14.32 11.64
CA PRO A 171 37.25 -13.82 10.55
C PRO A 171 36.50 -13.87 9.20
N SER A 172 36.59 -12.81 8.39
CA SER A 172 35.82 -12.68 7.13
C SER A 172 36.46 -13.36 5.91
N THR A 173 37.75 -13.74 5.97
CA THR A 173 38.52 -14.24 4.81
C THR A 173 38.54 -15.78 4.72
N ASN A 174 38.37 -16.34 3.52
CA ASN A 174 38.37 -17.79 3.27
C ASN A 174 39.64 -18.52 3.76
N GLN A 175 40.80 -17.86 3.73
CA GLN A 175 42.09 -18.41 4.18
C GLN A 175 42.21 -18.61 5.70
N ALA A 176 41.25 -18.12 6.49
CA ALA A 176 41.23 -18.22 7.95
C ALA A 176 40.10 -19.13 8.49
N ARG A 177 39.39 -19.84 7.60
CA ARG A 177 38.28 -20.75 7.89
C ARG A 177 38.75 -22.19 7.73
N PHE A 178 38.47 -23.08 8.67
CA PHE A 178 38.79 -24.49 8.46
C PHE A 178 37.85 -25.49 9.18
N TYR A 179 37.91 -26.81 8.96
CA TYR A 179 36.89 -27.76 9.49
C TYR A 179 37.52 -29.00 10.14
N VAL A 180 36.76 -29.75 10.95
CA VAL A 180 37.18 -31.07 11.46
C VAL A 180 36.77 -32.15 10.46
N TYR A 181 37.72 -32.55 9.62
CA TYR A 181 37.48 -33.45 8.49
C TYR A 181 37.66 -34.92 8.84
N LYS A 182 37.04 -35.77 8.01
CA LYS A 182 37.08 -37.22 8.16
C LYS A 182 38.48 -37.84 7.98
N GLY A 183 39.47 -37.17 7.36
CA GLY A 183 40.81 -37.73 7.10
C GLY A 183 41.94 -36.69 6.94
N THR A 184 43.19 -37.18 6.98
CA THR A 184 44.44 -36.40 6.96
C THR A 184 44.83 -36.00 5.53
N PRO A 185 45.21 -34.74 5.24
CA PRO A 185 45.51 -34.30 3.88
C PRO A 185 46.74 -35.01 3.29
N SER A 186 46.69 -35.37 2.00
CA SER A 186 47.86 -35.93 1.30
C SER A 186 48.85 -34.83 0.91
N THR A 187 50.11 -35.21 0.65
CA THR A 187 51.18 -34.30 0.19
C THR A 187 50.89 -33.60 -1.14
N GLU A 188 49.90 -34.07 -1.91
CA GLU A 188 49.50 -33.49 -3.20
C GLU A 188 48.48 -32.34 -3.04
N SER A 189 47.97 -32.10 -1.83
CA SER A 189 47.13 -30.93 -1.51
C SER A 189 47.50 -30.39 -0.12
N PRO A 190 48.70 -29.78 0.00
CA PRO A 190 49.24 -29.30 1.26
C PRO A 190 48.49 -28.10 1.84
N ASP A 191 47.57 -27.48 1.09
CA ASP A 191 46.78 -26.33 1.54
C ASP A 191 45.53 -26.73 2.36
N GLN A 192 45.37 -28.02 2.68
CA GLN A 192 44.29 -28.55 3.53
C GLN A 192 44.67 -28.67 5.01
N TYR A 193 45.75 -28.02 5.43
CA TYR A 193 45.99 -27.75 6.84
C TYR A 193 45.35 -26.40 7.17
N ASP A 194 44.22 -26.42 7.87
CA ASP A 194 44.17 -26.29 9.32
C ASP A 194 42.73 -26.67 9.77
N ALA A 195 42.40 -26.55 11.06
CA ALA A 195 41.04 -26.66 11.59
C ALA A 195 40.53 -25.25 11.96
N TYR A 196 39.22 -24.96 11.84
CA TYR A 196 38.41 -24.00 12.61
C TYR A 196 37.16 -23.35 11.93
N PHE A 197 35.99 -23.91 12.26
CA PHE A 197 34.76 -23.31 12.81
C PHE A 197 34.05 -22.20 12.03
N GLU A 198 32.78 -22.42 11.67
CA GLU A 198 31.94 -21.46 10.95
C GLU A 198 30.90 -20.77 11.86
N ILE A 199 30.81 -19.44 11.77
CA ILE A 199 29.96 -18.55 12.59
C ILE A 199 29.14 -17.69 11.65
N PHE A 200 27.85 -17.50 11.94
CA PHE A 200 26.96 -16.68 11.12
C PHE A 200 26.63 -15.37 11.83
N GLY A 201 26.95 -14.23 11.19
CA GLY A 201 26.62 -12.89 11.68
C GLY A 201 25.81 -12.04 10.67
N GLU A 202 24.90 -11.25 11.24
CA GLU A 202 24.08 -10.14 10.71
C GLU A 202 22.71 -10.40 10.06
N LYS A 203 22.33 -11.61 9.66
CA LYS A 203 20.92 -11.92 9.27
C LYS A 203 20.47 -13.29 9.76
N GLY A 204 20.43 -13.47 11.07
CA GLY A 204 19.96 -14.70 11.71
C GLY A 204 18.47 -14.66 12.01
N HIS A 205 17.68 -15.46 11.29
CA HIS A 205 16.36 -15.89 11.78
C HIS A 205 16.57 -17.06 12.74
N ASN A 206 16.37 -16.77 14.03
CA ASN A 206 16.14 -17.64 15.19
C ASN A 206 16.13 -19.18 15.00
N CYS A 207 17.08 -19.87 15.67
CA CYS A 207 17.09 -21.32 15.93
C CYS A 207 16.44 -21.73 17.26
N TRP A 208 15.82 -20.79 17.99
CA TRP A 208 15.09 -21.04 19.23
C TRP A 208 13.73 -21.67 18.96
N ASP A 209 13.76 -22.88 18.42
CA ASP A 209 12.59 -23.73 18.32
C ASP A 209 12.44 -24.49 19.64
N ALA A 210 11.24 -24.49 20.23
CA ALA A 210 10.89 -25.07 21.54
C ALA A 210 10.90 -26.63 21.54
N ARG A 211 11.94 -27.21 20.96
CA ARG A 211 11.99 -28.57 20.41
C ARG A 211 13.17 -29.40 20.94
N TYR A 212 14.03 -28.81 21.76
CA TYR A 212 15.13 -29.49 22.46
C TYR A 212 14.76 -29.77 23.92
N GLU A 213 15.17 -30.91 24.45
CA GLU A 213 15.10 -31.15 25.89
C GLU A 213 16.30 -30.49 26.54
N ILE A 214 16.07 -29.54 27.44
CA ILE A 214 17.13 -28.95 28.26
C ILE A 214 17.58 -30.02 29.25
N LEU A 215 18.82 -30.48 29.10
CA LEU A 215 19.42 -31.45 30.00
C LEU A 215 20.02 -30.74 31.22
N LEU A 216 20.64 -29.57 30.99
CA LEU A 216 21.28 -28.74 32.02
C LEU A 216 21.19 -27.25 31.64
N GLY A 217 21.17 -26.38 32.66
CA GLY A 217 21.27 -24.92 32.52
C GLY A 217 19.95 -24.20 32.21
N ASN A 218 20.04 -22.89 31.97
CA ASN A 218 18.90 -22.02 31.66
C ASN A 218 19.12 -21.32 30.32
N LEU A 219 18.17 -21.45 29.39
CA LEU A 219 18.22 -20.80 28.08
C LEU A 219 18.13 -19.27 28.15
N LEU A 220 17.71 -18.70 29.28
CA LEU A 220 17.66 -17.24 29.46
C LEU A 220 18.95 -16.67 30.08
N ASP A 221 19.84 -17.53 30.58
CA ASP A 221 21.11 -17.11 31.17
C ASP A 221 22.23 -18.12 30.83
N PRO A 222 22.74 -18.09 29.59
CA PRO A 222 23.78 -19.02 29.17
C PRO A 222 25.13 -18.69 29.84
N PRO A 223 25.98 -19.71 30.06
CA PRO A 223 27.29 -19.51 30.67
C PRO A 223 28.20 -18.64 29.79
N VAL A 224 29.03 -17.81 30.41
CA VAL A 224 30.07 -17.05 29.72
C VAL A 224 31.38 -17.83 29.82
N ILE A 225 32.04 -18.08 28.69
CA ILE A 225 33.33 -18.79 28.63
C ILE A 225 34.36 -17.96 27.85
N PRO A 226 35.58 -17.76 28.36
CA PRO A 226 36.65 -17.10 27.61
C PRO A 226 37.05 -17.93 26.38
N LYS A 227 37.48 -17.23 25.31
CA LYS A 227 37.87 -17.85 24.04
C LYS A 227 38.95 -18.93 24.21
N GLU A 228 39.94 -18.64 25.04
CA GLU A 228 41.11 -19.50 25.27
C GLU A 228 40.73 -20.82 25.95
N VAL A 229 39.69 -20.77 26.80
CA VAL A 229 39.19 -21.93 27.55
C VAL A 229 38.24 -22.76 26.66
N PHE A 230 37.49 -22.11 25.78
CA PHE A 230 36.53 -22.75 24.88
C PHE A 230 37.21 -23.66 23.83
N PHE A 231 38.34 -23.24 23.25
CA PHE A 231 38.98 -23.98 22.16
C PHE A 231 39.82 -25.18 22.62
N ALA A 232 40.35 -25.18 23.85
CA ALA A 232 41.21 -26.26 24.32
C ALA A 232 40.55 -27.67 24.33
N PRO A 233 39.28 -27.84 24.78
CA PRO A 233 38.59 -29.14 24.69
C PRO A 233 38.32 -29.60 23.26
N ILE A 234 38.11 -28.66 22.34
CA ILE A 234 37.82 -28.91 20.94
C ILE A 234 39.07 -29.40 20.21
N ASP A 235 40.21 -28.78 20.51
CA ASP A 235 41.51 -29.23 20.02
C ASP A 235 41.83 -30.66 20.48
N ALA A 236 41.52 -30.98 21.74
CA ALA A 236 41.71 -32.31 22.29
C ALA A 236 40.81 -33.34 21.61
N LEU A 237 39.54 -33.00 21.35
CA LEU A 237 38.61 -33.85 20.60
C LEU A 237 39.15 -34.19 19.21
N ARG A 238 39.65 -33.19 18.49
CA ARG A 238 40.24 -33.36 17.16
C ARG A 238 41.39 -34.35 17.18
N ALA A 239 42.29 -34.24 18.17
CA ALA A 239 43.43 -35.14 18.30
C ALA A 239 43.03 -36.61 18.58
N ALA A 240 41.81 -36.84 19.07
CA ALA A 240 41.32 -38.16 19.45
C ALA A 240 40.49 -38.90 18.37
N LEU A 241 40.14 -38.25 17.25
CA LEU A 241 39.33 -38.85 16.18
C LEU A 241 40.19 -39.70 15.20
N PRO A 242 39.79 -40.92 14.81
CA PRO A 242 40.55 -41.81 13.91
C PRO A 242 40.45 -41.45 12.40
N GLU A 243 41.26 -42.09 11.52
CA GLU A 243 41.21 -41.92 10.04
C GLU A 243 40.12 -42.80 9.34
N PRO A 244 39.64 -42.48 8.10
CA PRO A 244 38.44 -43.09 7.50
C PRO A 244 38.70 -44.23 6.50
N VAL A 245 37.73 -45.17 6.37
CA VAL A 245 37.74 -46.31 5.41
C VAL A 245 36.79 -46.06 4.22
N SER A 246 37.18 -46.38 2.98
CA SER A 246 36.46 -46.07 1.70
C SER A 246 35.46 -47.15 1.21
N GLN A 247 34.34 -46.77 0.56
CA GLN A 247 33.34 -47.68 -0.05
C GLN A 247 32.76 -47.15 -1.39
N ASN A 248 32.53 -48.04 -2.38
CA ASN A 248 32.02 -47.78 -3.76
C ASN A 248 30.57 -48.31 -3.96
N VAL A 249 29.70 -47.65 -4.75
CA VAL A 249 28.32 -48.12 -5.10
C VAL A 249 27.94 -47.85 -6.58
N GLN A 250 27.15 -48.76 -7.20
CA GLN A 250 26.74 -48.88 -8.64
C GLN A 250 25.33 -48.28 -9.01
N HIS A 251 25.06 -48.11 -10.32
CA HIS A 251 23.87 -47.47 -11.00
C HIS A 251 22.61 -48.36 -11.24
N LYS A 252 21.42 -47.76 -11.53
CA LYS A 252 20.13 -48.39 -11.93
C LYS A 252 19.33 -47.60 -13.02
N GLU A 253 18.41 -48.29 -13.73
CA GLU A 253 17.81 -48.11 -15.10
C GLU A 253 16.72 -47.01 -15.35
N ASN A 254 16.41 -46.76 -16.65
CA ASN A 254 15.59 -45.68 -17.27
C ASN A 254 14.05 -45.91 -17.35
N ILE A 255 13.24 -44.85 -17.17
CA ILE A 255 11.77 -44.77 -17.34
C ILE A 255 11.44 -43.84 -18.54
N PRO A 256 10.40 -44.10 -19.38
CA PRO A 256 10.05 -43.22 -20.52
C PRO A 256 9.59 -41.81 -20.10
N GLU A 257 10.11 -40.78 -20.80
CA GLU A 257 9.83 -39.38 -20.53
C GLU A 257 8.46 -38.93 -21.06
N VAL A 258 7.61 -38.41 -20.17
CA VAL A 258 6.33 -37.78 -20.54
C VAL A 258 6.58 -36.46 -21.28
N PRO A 259 5.82 -36.14 -22.36
CA PRO A 259 5.94 -34.86 -23.04
C PRO A 259 5.69 -33.70 -22.09
N TYR A 260 6.55 -32.72 -22.25
CA TYR A 260 6.67 -31.61 -21.33
C TYR A 260 5.44 -30.68 -21.32
N SER A 261 4.73 -30.56 -22.44
CA SER A 261 3.41 -29.92 -22.55
C SER A 261 2.47 -30.79 -23.40
N LEU A 262 1.18 -30.77 -23.09
CA LEU A 262 0.12 -31.42 -23.88
C LEU A 262 -0.51 -30.48 -24.92
N GLY A 263 -0.01 -29.25 -25.08
CA GLY A 263 -0.44 -28.31 -26.12
C GLY A 263 -1.33 -27.16 -25.65
N SER A 264 -1.78 -27.16 -24.40
CA SER A 264 -2.46 -26.01 -23.80
C SER A 264 -2.31 -25.95 -22.28
N GLY A 265 -2.50 -24.75 -21.71
CA GLY A 265 -2.48 -24.56 -20.26
C GLY A 265 -3.53 -25.41 -19.53
N LYS A 266 -4.73 -25.62 -20.10
CA LYS A 266 -5.76 -26.44 -19.45
C LYS A 266 -5.41 -27.93 -19.50
N LEU A 267 -4.88 -28.43 -20.62
CA LEU A 267 -4.42 -29.82 -20.72
C LEU A 267 -3.23 -30.08 -19.81
N ASP A 268 -2.33 -29.11 -19.66
CA ASP A 268 -1.19 -29.22 -18.73
C ASP A 268 -1.64 -29.23 -17.27
N LEU A 269 -2.72 -28.51 -16.91
CA LEU A 269 -3.32 -28.61 -15.57
C LEU A 269 -3.98 -29.97 -15.34
N ALA A 270 -4.69 -30.50 -16.33
CA ALA A 270 -5.29 -31.83 -16.26
C ALA A 270 -4.22 -32.93 -16.18
N LYS A 271 -3.11 -32.80 -16.92
CA LYS A 271 -1.92 -33.66 -16.82
C LYS A 271 -1.43 -33.78 -15.38
N GLU A 272 -1.25 -32.64 -14.70
CA GLU A 272 -0.82 -32.62 -13.30
C GLU A 272 -1.84 -33.29 -12.38
N ALA A 273 -3.15 -33.12 -12.64
CA ALA A 273 -4.20 -33.78 -11.88
C ALA A 273 -4.17 -35.32 -12.03
N PHE A 274 -3.83 -35.82 -13.22
CA PHE A 274 -3.64 -37.24 -13.52
C PHE A 274 -2.43 -37.82 -12.80
N PHE A 275 -1.28 -37.15 -12.84
CA PHE A 275 -0.08 -37.59 -12.12
C PHE A 275 -0.31 -37.71 -10.61
N LYS A 276 -0.99 -36.72 -10.00
CA LYS A 276 -1.34 -36.75 -8.56
C LYS A 276 -2.19 -37.95 -8.16
N ARG A 277 -2.92 -38.54 -9.11
CA ARG A 277 -3.81 -39.68 -8.90
C ARG A 277 -3.18 -41.01 -9.32
N GLY A 278 -1.88 -41.01 -9.57
CA GLY A 278 -1.11 -42.21 -9.89
C GLY A 278 -1.23 -42.65 -11.34
N PHE A 279 -1.71 -41.79 -12.24
CA PHE A 279 -1.69 -42.07 -13.67
C PHE A 279 -0.32 -41.77 -14.27
N SER A 280 0.14 -42.66 -15.14
CA SER A 280 1.36 -42.56 -15.93
C SER A 280 0.99 -42.33 -17.39
N TYR A 281 1.73 -41.46 -18.07
CA TYR A 281 1.48 -41.17 -19.48
C TYR A 281 1.89 -42.36 -20.35
N VAL A 282 1.06 -42.68 -21.35
CA VAL A 282 1.29 -43.78 -22.28
C VAL A 282 1.70 -43.23 -23.64
N ARG A 283 0.83 -42.45 -24.30
CA ARG A 283 1.03 -41.95 -25.66
C ARG A 283 0.07 -40.80 -26.02
N GLN A 284 0.30 -40.19 -27.18
CA GLN A 284 -0.64 -39.28 -27.82
C GLN A 284 -1.04 -39.84 -29.19
N GLU A 285 -2.32 -39.77 -29.52
CA GLU A 285 -2.87 -40.22 -30.81
C GLU A 285 -4.07 -39.33 -31.16
N ASP A 286 -4.07 -38.73 -32.36
CA ASP A 286 -5.16 -37.88 -32.88
C ASP A 286 -5.64 -36.74 -31.95
N GLY A 287 -4.72 -36.13 -31.19
CA GLY A 287 -5.04 -35.07 -30.23
C GLY A 287 -5.58 -35.56 -28.88
N PHE A 288 -5.65 -36.88 -28.67
CA PHE A 288 -5.96 -37.50 -27.40
C PHE A 288 -4.67 -37.94 -26.71
N HIS A 289 -4.61 -37.69 -25.40
CA HIS A 289 -3.51 -38.10 -24.53
C HIS A 289 -3.95 -39.28 -23.66
N TYR A 290 -3.25 -40.40 -23.77
CA TYR A 290 -3.59 -41.65 -23.11
C TYR A 290 -2.75 -41.85 -21.86
N TRP A 291 -3.41 -42.27 -20.79
CA TRP A 291 -2.87 -42.42 -19.44
C TRP A 291 -3.24 -43.79 -18.86
N ASN A 292 -2.42 -44.35 -17.99
CA ASN A 292 -2.68 -45.61 -17.30
C ASN A 292 -2.38 -45.49 -15.80
N GLN A 293 -3.22 -46.06 -14.93
CA GLN A 293 -3.00 -46.04 -13.48
C GLN A 293 -1.95 -47.09 -13.08
N GLY A 294 -0.82 -46.64 -12.51
CA GLY A 294 0.31 -47.51 -12.20
C GLY A 294 -0.08 -48.61 -11.20
N GLY A 295 0.08 -49.88 -11.61
CA GLY A 295 -0.16 -51.05 -10.76
C GLY A 295 -1.09 -52.12 -11.35
N SER A 296 -1.73 -51.88 -12.49
CA SER A 296 -2.49 -52.93 -13.19
C SER A 296 -1.67 -53.50 -14.36
N GLU A 297 -1.27 -54.78 -14.28
CA GLU A 297 -0.60 -55.52 -15.37
C GLU A 297 -1.53 -55.80 -16.58
N ILE A 298 -2.72 -55.19 -16.61
CA ILE A 298 -3.73 -55.43 -17.63
C ILE A 298 -3.81 -54.19 -18.52
N ASP A 299 -3.51 -54.36 -19.82
CA ASP A 299 -3.48 -53.31 -20.86
C ASP A 299 -4.82 -52.56 -21.12
N ASN A 300 -5.86 -52.78 -20.30
CA ASN A 300 -7.22 -52.27 -20.53
C ASN A 300 -7.64 -51.10 -19.61
N THR A 301 -6.73 -50.49 -18.87
CA THR A 301 -7.00 -49.38 -17.93
C THR A 301 -6.64 -48.00 -18.49
N GLU A 302 -6.66 -47.86 -19.82
CA GLU A 302 -6.34 -46.59 -20.46
C GLU A 302 -7.43 -45.53 -20.22
N VAL A 303 -6.97 -44.29 -20.06
CA VAL A 303 -7.81 -43.10 -19.92
C VAL A 303 -7.36 -42.06 -20.94
N ALA A 304 -8.30 -41.59 -21.75
CA ALA A 304 -8.08 -40.55 -22.73
C ALA A 304 -8.39 -39.16 -22.16
N LEU A 305 -7.54 -38.20 -22.48
CA LEU A 305 -7.63 -36.80 -22.09
C LEU A 305 -7.44 -35.90 -23.32
N TRP A 306 -8.36 -34.96 -23.57
CA TRP A 306 -8.28 -34.05 -24.72
C TRP A 306 -9.00 -32.72 -24.43
N GLU A 307 -8.76 -31.68 -25.24
CA GLU A 307 -9.41 -30.37 -25.10
C GLU A 307 -10.34 -30.09 -26.28
N SER A 308 -11.48 -29.45 -25.99
CA SER A 308 -12.39 -28.88 -26.98
C SER A 308 -12.82 -27.47 -26.57
N GLU A 309 -13.63 -26.78 -27.39
CA GLU A 309 -14.08 -25.39 -27.15
C GLU A 309 -14.72 -25.17 -25.76
N SER A 310 -15.28 -26.22 -25.17
CA SER A 310 -15.98 -26.18 -23.87
C SER A 310 -15.09 -26.47 -22.65
N GLY A 311 -13.86 -26.96 -22.83
CA GLY A 311 -12.95 -27.34 -21.73
C GLY A 311 -12.17 -28.62 -21.99
N VAL A 312 -11.59 -29.18 -20.92
CA VAL A 312 -10.82 -30.43 -20.98
C VAL A 312 -11.73 -31.60 -20.62
N TRP A 313 -11.71 -32.62 -21.46
CA TRP A 313 -12.56 -33.80 -21.38
C TRP A 313 -11.74 -35.03 -20.99
N VAL A 314 -12.35 -35.90 -20.20
CA VAL A 314 -11.79 -37.17 -19.76
C VAL A 314 -12.75 -38.31 -20.09
N ARG A 315 -12.18 -39.45 -20.50
CA ARG A 315 -12.92 -40.70 -20.74
C ARG A 315 -12.06 -41.91 -20.42
N ALA A 316 -12.57 -42.81 -19.60
CA ALA A 316 -11.92 -44.09 -19.33
C ALA A 316 -12.37 -45.19 -20.31
N SER A 317 -11.47 -46.11 -20.63
CA SER A 317 -11.78 -47.30 -21.41
C SER A 317 -12.53 -48.36 -20.59
N THR A 318 -12.38 -48.35 -19.25
CA THR A 318 -13.01 -49.27 -18.31
C THR A 318 -13.42 -48.57 -17.02
N SER A 319 -14.43 -49.11 -16.33
CA SER A 319 -14.92 -48.60 -15.03
C SER A 319 -13.90 -48.75 -13.89
N ASP A 320 -12.90 -49.61 -14.06
CA ASP A 320 -11.95 -50.00 -13.01
C ASP A 320 -10.99 -48.86 -12.63
N THR A 321 -10.89 -47.84 -13.49
CA THR A 321 -10.08 -46.62 -13.26
C THR A 321 -10.75 -45.62 -12.31
N GLY A 322 -12.03 -45.83 -11.95
CA GLY A 322 -12.82 -44.88 -11.15
C GLY A 322 -13.21 -43.60 -11.90
N LEU A 323 -12.97 -43.53 -13.22
CA LEU A 323 -13.31 -42.42 -14.11
C LEU A 323 -14.49 -42.77 -15.03
N PRO A 324 -15.24 -41.77 -15.54
CA PRO A 324 -16.41 -42.03 -16.36
C PRO A 324 -16.03 -42.66 -17.72
N MET A 325 -16.79 -43.66 -18.14
CA MET A 325 -16.65 -44.30 -19.46
C MET A 325 -17.23 -43.45 -20.60
N GLU A 326 -18.11 -42.52 -20.27
CA GLU A 326 -18.59 -41.48 -21.17
C GLU A 326 -17.69 -40.26 -21.06
N ALA A 327 -17.54 -39.52 -22.16
CA ALA A 327 -16.78 -38.28 -22.16
C ALA A 327 -17.43 -37.28 -21.20
N MET A 328 -16.68 -36.78 -20.22
CA MET A 328 -17.15 -35.78 -19.26
C MET A 328 -16.12 -34.67 -19.10
N LEU A 329 -16.57 -33.45 -18.79
CA LEU A 329 -15.64 -32.37 -18.45
C LEU A 329 -14.89 -32.78 -17.19
N ILE A 330 -13.57 -32.60 -17.20
CA ILE A 330 -12.73 -32.97 -16.07
C ILE A 330 -13.10 -32.18 -14.81
N THR A 331 -13.68 -30.99 -14.95
CA THR A 331 -14.20 -30.17 -13.83
C THR A 331 -15.46 -30.72 -13.19
N ASP A 332 -16.25 -31.52 -13.92
CA ASP A 332 -17.45 -32.19 -13.39
C ASP A 332 -17.08 -33.49 -12.67
N VAL A 333 -15.92 -34.06 -13.00
CA VAL A 333 -15.36 -35.24 -12.35
C VAL A 333 -14.52 -34.85 -11.13
N TRP A 334 -13.69 -33.80 -11.26
CA TRP A 334 -12.74 -33.35 -10.25
C TRP A 334 -12.78 -31.83 -10.09
N ASN A 335 -13.19 -31.38 -8.90
CA ASN A 335 -13.33 -29.96 -8.56
C ASN A 335 -11.99 -29.25 -8.26
N ASP A 336 -10.90 -30.01 -8.10
CA ASP A 336 -9.57 -29.55 -7.66
C ASP A 336 -8.52 -29.52 -8.78
N THR A 337 -8.96 -29.58 -10.04
CA THR A 337 -8.09 -29.48 -11.22
C THR A 337 -7.53 -28.06 -11.43
N GLY A 338 -8.19 -27.05 -10.84
CA GLY A 338 -7.99 -25.61 -11.03
C GLY A 338 -8.09 -25.13 -12.48
N ILE A 339 -8.74 -25.94 -13.32
CA ILE A 339 -9.37 -25.49 -14.55
C ILE A 339 -10.69 -24.86 -14.13
N LEU A 340 -10.89 -23.57 -14.42
CA LEU A 340 -12.16 -22.92 -14.16
C LEU A 340 -13.25 -23.59 -15.02
N PRO A 341 -14.42 -23.95 -14.44
CA PRO A 341 -15.52 -24.46 -15.25
C PRO A 341 -15.90 -23.41 -16.30
N PRO A 342 -16.39 -23.83 -17.48
CA PRO A 342 -16.81 -22.89 -18.52
C PRO A 342 -17.80 -21.90 -17.92
N THR A 343 -17.43 -20.62 -17.96
CA THR A 343 -18.29 -19.53 -17.49
C THR A 343 -19.59 -19.62 -18.28
N PRO A 344 -20.78 -19.69 -17.64
CA PRO A 344 -22.03 -19.54 -18.37
C PRO A 344 -21.98 -18.23 -19.16
N ALA A 345 -22.64 -18.18 -20.32
CA ALA A 345 -22.70 -16.98 -21.17
C ALA A 345 -23.28 -15.73 -20.46
N THR A 346 -23.69 -15.86 -19.19
CA THR A 346 -24.28 -14.85 -18.32
C THR A 346 -23.38 -14.39 -17.14
N GLY A 347 -22.13 -14.84 -17.05
CA GLY A 347 -21.14 -14.32 -16.08
C GLY A 347 -20.97 -15.14 -14.79
N LEU A 348 -20.16 -14.59 -13.85
CA LEU A 348 -19.86 -15.16 -12.52
C LEU A 348 -21.13 -15.65 -11.81
N PRO A 349 -21.10 -16.74 -11.01
CA PRO A 349 -22.26 -17.20 -10.26
C PRO A 349 -22.80 -16.07 -9.38
N ILE A 350 -23.98 -15.58 -9.74
CA ILE A 350 -24.65 -14.47 -9.06
C ILE A 350 -25.40 -15.06 -7.86
N ASP A 351 -25.17 -14.50 -6.67
CA ASP A 351 -25.90 -14.91 -5.45
C ASP A 351 -27.42 -14.82 -5.68
N ASP A 352 -28.16 -15.87 -5.29
CA ASP A 352 -29.62 -15.91 -5.40
C ASP A 352 -30.31 -14.67 -4.81
N LYS A 353 -29.72 -14.05 -3.77
CA LYS A 353 -30.21 -12.79 -3.21
C LYS A 353 -30.05 -11.62 -4.16
N VAL A 354 -28.93 -11.54 -4.88
CA VAL A 354 -28.70 -10.50 -5.89
C VAL A 354 -29.72 -10.65 -7.03
N ILE A 355 -29.98 -11.89 -7.47
CA ILE A 355 -31.04 -12.18 -8.45
C ILE A 355 -32.40 -11.75 -7.91
N ALA A 356 -32.75 -12.12 -6.67
CA ALA A 356 -34.01 -11.74 -6.06
C ALA A 356 -34.16 -10.21 -5.89
N VAL A 357 -33.08 -9.47 -5.64
CA VAL A 357 -33.10 -8.00 -5.63
C VAL A 357 -33.34 -7.45 -7.04
N ARG A 358 -32.65 -7.98 -8.06
CA ARG A 358 -32.86 -7.60 -9.48
C ARG A 358 -34.29 -7.82 -9.94
N GLU A 359 -34.91 -8.92 -9.50
CA GLU A 359 -36.30 -9.26 -9.81
C GLU A 359 -37.32 -8.46 -8.97
N GLY A 360 -36.87 -7.55 -8.10
CA GLY A 360 -37.72 -6.76 -7.21
C GLY A 360 -38.38 -7.57 -6.08
N LYS A 361 -37.97 -8.83 -5.88
CA LYS A 361 -38.49 -9.71 -4.83
C LYS A 361 -37.93 -9.38 -3.44
N LEU A 362 -36.73 -8.79 -3.37
CA LEU A 362 -36.08 -8.35 -2.14
C LEU A 362 -35.63 -6.89 -2.23
N SER A 363 -35.59 -6.19 -1.08
CA SER A 363 -34.95 -4.87 -1.00
C SER A 363 -33.44 -4.98 -1.21
N PRO A 364 -32.79 -4.00 -1.87
CA PRO A 364 -31.33 -3.94 -1.99
C PRO A 364 -30.58 -3.95 -0.65
N LEU A 365 -31.25 -3.59 0.46
CA LEU A 365 -30.69 -3.64 1.81
C LEU A 365 -30.66 -5.06 2.41
N SER A 366 -31.27 -6.04 1.74
CA SER A 366 -31.18 -7.46 2.13
C SER A 366 -29.78 -8.06 1.91
N ILE A 367 -28.99 -7.44 1.02
CA ILE A 367 -27.62 -7.83 0.74
C ILE A 367 -26.75 -7.30 1.87
N LYS A 368 -25.88 -8.16 2.41
CA LYS A 368 -24.92 -7.77 3.44
C LYS A 368 -23.91 -6.82 2.82
N ARG A 369 -23.92 -5.57 3.26
CA ARG A 369 -23.04 -4.52 2.77
C ARG A 369 -22.04 -4.10 3.86
N PRO A 370 -20.85 -3.63 3.47
CA PRO A 370 -19.95 -2.96 4.41
C PRO A 370 -20.60 -1.68 4.96
N THR A 371 -20.15 -1.24 6.14
CA THR A 371 -20.63 0.04 6.70
C THR A 371 -20.07 1.17 5.82
N PRO A 372 -20.92 2.11 5.36
CA PRO A 372 -20.43 3.23 4.57
C PRO A 372 -19.42 4.04 5.40
N ILE A 373 -18.29 4.35 4.80
CA ILE A 373 -17.25 5.18 5.43
C ILE A 373 -17.32 6.59 4.83
N LEU A 374 -17.64 6.67 3.54
CA LEU A 374 -17.85 7.93 2.84
C LEU A 374 -19.32 8.34 2.86
N HIS A 375 -19.55 9.54 3.39
CA HIS A 375 -20.82 10.25 3.31
C HIS A 375 -20.61 11.52 2.52
N LYS A 376 -21.62 11.92 1.73
CA LYS A 376 -21.67 13.29 1.22
C LYS A 376 -21.77 14.22 2.42
N SER A 377 -21.01 15.30 2.42
CA SER A 377 -21.30 16.36 3.38
C SER A 377 -22.71 16.89 3.10
N GLU A 378 -23.44 17.25 4.15
CA GLU A 378 -24.54 18.18 3.95
C GLU A 378 -23.91 19.40 3.26
N PRO A 379 -24.44 19.84 2.10
CA PRO A 379 -23.94 21.05 1.49
C PRO A 379 -24.03 22.10 2.59
N PRO A 380 -22.90 22.74 2.98
CA PRO A 380 -22.96 23.76 4.01
C PRO A 380 -24.08 24.72 3.61
N GLU A 381 -24.90 25.18 4.56
CA GLU A 381 -25.94 26.20 4.31
C GLU A 381 -25.38 27.49 3.67
N ASN A 382 -24.06 27.57 3.46
CA ASN A 382 -23.43 28.33 2.40
C ASN A 382 -24.13 28.02 1.07
N THR A 383 -25.22 28.76 0.83
CA THR A 383 -25.64 29.17 -0.49
C THR A 383 -24.38 29.49 -1.24
N TYR A 384 -24.01 28.62 -2.16
CA TYR A 384 -22.92 28.93 -3.04
C TYR A 384 -23.23 30.28 -3.65
N GLU A 385 -22.35 31.23 -3.40
CA GLU A 385 -22.67 32.60 -3.68
C GLU A 385 -22.87 32.77 -5.19
N THR A 386 -23.97 33.43 -5.53
CA THR A 386 -24.24 33.88 -6.89
C THR A 386 -23.09 34.77 -7.38
N HIS A 387 -22.96 34.94 -8.70
CA HIS A 387 -21.93 35.82 -9.26
C HIS A 387 -21.91 37.22 -8.61
N GLU A 388 -23.09 37.76 -8.28
CA GLU A 388 -23.26 39.06 -7.63
C GLU A 388 -22.75 39.07 -6.19
N GLU A 389 -23.00 38.00 -5.43
CA GLU A 389 -22.51 37.83 -4.06
C GLU A 389 -20.99 37.68 -4.02
N ILE A 390 -20.40 36.91 -4.96
CA ILE A 390 -18.93 36.80 -5.10
C ILE A 390 -18.33 38.18 -5.38
N SER A 391 -18.89 38.95 -6.33
CA SER A 391 -18.42 40.32 -6.60
C SER A 391 -18.47 41.21 -5.35
N VAL A 392 -19.55 41.10 -4.55
CA VAL A 392 -19.71 41.83 -3.30
C VAL A 392 -18.70 41.36 -2.25
N GLN A 393 -18.44 40.06 -2.12
CA GLN A 393 -17.42 39.55 -1.20
C GLN A 393 -16.02 40.01 -1.57
N VAL A 394 -15.64 39.93 -2.85
CA VAL A 394 -14.34 40.44 -3.31
C VAL A 394 -14.20 41.92 -2.97
N GLN A 395 -15.25 42.71 -3.19
CA GLN A 395 -15.24 44.13 -2.83
C GLN A 395 -15.10 44.32 -1.31
N ARG A 396 -15.83 43.56 -0.49
CA ARG A 396 -15.69 43.58 0.98
C ARG A 396 -14.29 43.19 1.45
N ALA A 397 -13.68 42.18 0.83
CA ALA A 397 -12.31 41.75 1.12
C ALA A 397 -11.32 42.90 0.87
N PHE A 398 -11.46 43.58 -0.27
CA PHE A 398 -10.64 44.74 -0.58
C PHE A 398 -10.94 45.95 0.32
N ASP A 399 -12.20 46.18 0.70
CA ASP A 399 -12.58 47.25 1.62
C ASP A 399 -12.00 47.01 3.04
N ARG A 400 -11.76 45.75 3.41
CA ARG A 400 -11.05 45.34 4.63
C ARG A 400 -9.52 45.40 4.50
N ASN A 401 -8.99 45.74 3.33
CA ASN A 401 -7.55 45.70 3.00
C ASN A 401 -6.92 44.30 3.10
N VAL A 402 -7.68 43.24 2.82
CA VAL A 402 -7.13 41.89 2.67
C VAL A 402 -6.11 41.91 1.54
N ARG A 403 -4.83 41.61 1.82
CA ARG A 403 -3.76 41.69 0.81
C ARG A 403 -3.56 40.40 0.03
N VAL A 404 -4.06 39.25 0.50
CA VAL A 404 -4.02 37.99 -0.25
C VAL A 404 -5.42 37.43 -0.40
N LEU A 405 -5.88 37.31 -1.63
CA LEU A 405 -7.17 36.73 -1.98
C LEU A 405 -6.92 35.38 -2.66
N GLY A 406 -7.26 34.31 -1.95
CA GLY A 406 -7.28 32.97 -2.49
C GLY A 406 -8.55 32.71 -3.28
N PHE A 407 -8.42 32.11 -4.46
CA PHE A 407 -9.54 31.78 -5.33
C PHE A 407 -9.44 30.32 -5.77
N THR A 408 -10.47 29.54 -5.48
CA THR A 408 -10.62 28.20 -6.09
C THR A 408 -11.52 28.32 -7.29
N ALA A 409 -10.97 28.11 -8.49
CA ALA A 409 -11.74 28.05 -9.72
C ALA A 409 -11.64 26.67 -10.37
N GLU A 410 -12.76 26.18 -10.89
CA GLU A 410 -12.74 25.12 -11.89
C GLU A 410 -12.29 25.72 -13.22
N ILE A 411 -11.02 25.45 -13.54
CA ILE A 411 -10.24 26.10 -14.57
C ILE A 411 -10.93 26.01 -15.94
N ASP A 412 -11.46 27.14 -16.37
CA ASP A 412 -11.53 27.49 -17.78
C ASP A 412 -11.12 28.95 -17.90
N ALA A 413 -9.82 29.19 -18.16
CA ALA A 413 -9.25 30.54 -18.21
C ALA A 413 -9.91 31.46 -19.25
N GLU A 414 -10.64 30.87 -20.21
CA GLU A 414 -11.39 31.59 -21.22
C GLU A 414 -12.68 32.24 -20.70
N LYS A 415 -13.16 31.90 -19.48
CA LYS A 415 -14.46 32.35 -18.96
C LYS A 415 -14.47 32.57 -17.44
N TYR A 416 -13.75 33.58 -16.95
CA TYR A 416 -13.92 34.05 -15.56
C TYR A 416 -14.70 35.38 -15.50
N PRO A 417 -16.05 35.36 -15.60
CA PRO A 417 -16.87 36.54 -15.39
C PRO A 417 -16.75 37.14 -13.98
N GLU A 418 -16.28 36.37 -12.98
CA GLU A 418 -16.10 36.82 -11.59
C GLU A 418 -14.84 37.66 -11.43
N VAL A 419 -13.69 37.16 -11.91
CA VAL A 419 -12.46 37.94 -12.02
C VAL A 419 -12.77 39.15 -12.89
N GLU A 420 -13.41 38.99 -14.05
CA GLU A 420 -13.90 40.08 -14.90
C GLU A 420 -14.76 41.11 -14.13
N SER A 421 -15.69 40.71 -13.26
CA SER A 421 -16.53 41.65 -12.49
C SER A 421 -15.72 42.52 -11.52
N VAL A 422 -14.68 41.94 -10.94
CA VAL A 422 -13.72 42.61 -10.06
C VAL A 422 -12.80 43.51 -10.87
N LEU A 423 -12.41 43.07 -12.07
CA LEU A 423 -11.69 43.89 -13.04
C LEU A 423 -12.53 45.08 -13.53
N ARG A 424 -13.89 45.03 -13.49
CA ARG A 424 -14.80 46.10 -13.91
C ARG A 424 -14.85 47.30 -12.95
N THR A 425 -14.61 47.13 -11.65
CA THR A 425 -14.81 48.20 -10.65
C THR A 425 -13.55 49.01 -10.30
N ARG A 426 -12.33 48.56 -10.66
CA ARG A 426 -11.07 49.28 -10.37
C ARG A 426 -10.29 49.68 -11.62
N LYS A 427 -9.56 50.80 -11.53
CA LYS A 427 -9.04 51.55 -12.69
C LYS A 427 -7.78 51.02 -13.38
N ALA A 428 -7.13 49.97 -12.87
CA ALA A 428 -6.05 49.28 -13.60
C ALA A 428 -5.66 47.98 -12.90
N ILE A 429 -5.33 46.95 -13.69
CA ILE A 429 -4.87 45.64 -13.22
C ILE A 429 -3.60 45.24 -13.96
N CYS A 430 -2.64 44.65 -13.25
CA CYS A 430 -1.45 44.03 -13.85
C CYS A 430 -1.69 42.52 -14.03
N LEU A 431 -2.08 42.10 -15.24
CA LEU A 431 -2.32 40.70 -15.58
C LEU A 431 -1.06 40.09 -16.19
N LYS A 432 -0.45 39.08 -15.54
CA LYS A 432 0.49 38.16 -16.20
C LYS A 432 -0.29 36.92 -16.61
N VAL A 433 -0.64 36.85 -17.89
CA VAL A 433 -1.33 35.69 -18.48
C VAL A 433 -0.28 34.78 -19.12
N PRO A 434 -0.31 33.45 -18.92
CA PRO A 434 0.74 32.54 -19.40
C PRO A 434 0.91 32.53 -20.93
N ARG A 435 -0.09 33.01 -21.69
CA ARG A 435 -0.06 33.04 -23.15
C ARG A 435 -0.40 34.44 -23.69
N VAL A 436 0.30 34.84 -24.76
CA VAL A 436 0.16 36.16 -25.40
C VAL A 436 -1.20 36.33 -26.09
N ASP A 437 -1.76 35.25 -26.64
CA ASP A 437 -3.11 35.21 -27.21
C ASP A 437 -4.19 35.47 -26.14
N LEU A 438 -4.09 34.85 -24.96
CA LEU A 438 -4.98 35.12 -23.84
C LEU A 438 -4.83 36.54 -23.29
N ALA A 439 -3.60 37.11 -23.28
CA ALA A 439 -3.39 38.50 -22.91
C ALA A 439 -4.04 39.48 -23.93
N ALA A 440 -3.99 39.15 -25.22
CA ALA A 440 -4.62 39.91 -26.28
C ALA A 440 -6.16 39.82 -26.22
N VAL A 441 -6.71 38.62 -25.96
CA VAL A 441 -8.14 38.39 -25.76
C VAL A 441 -8.63 39.14 -24.52
N ALA A 442 -7.94 39.03 -23.38
CA ALA A 442 -8.26 39.77 -22.16
C ALA A 442 -8.18 41.29 -22.39
N SER A 443 -7.18 41.77 -23.15
CA SER A 443 -7.04 43.20 -23.47
C SER A 443 -8.14 43.73 -24.39
N GLN A 444 -8.43 43.04 -25.50
CA GLN A 444 -9.53 43.41 -26.43
C GLN A 444 -10.87 43.37 -25.70
N PHE A 445 -11.08 42.36 -24.87
CA PHE A 445 -12.28 42.19 -24.07
C PHE A 445 -12.46 43.32 -23.05
N LEU A 446 -11.41 43.69 -22.31
CA LEU A 446 -11.44 44.81 -21.35
C LEU A 446 -11.58 46.18 -22.04
N GLN A 447 -10.96 46.37 -23.21
CA GLN A 447 -11.10 47.58 -24.04
C GLN A 447 -12.52 47.75 -24.60
N SER A 448 -13.19 46.65 -24.95
CA SER A 448 -14.58 46.67 -25.45
C SER A 448 -15.62 47.07 -24.38
N ARG A 449 -15.22 47.19 -23.10
CA ARG A 449 -16.09 47.40 -21.93
C ARG A 449 -15.77 48.68 -21.14
N ASP A 450 -15.07 49.64 -21.76
CA ASP A 450 -14.80 51.00 -21.25
C ASP A 450 -13.92 51.09 -19.97
N VAL A 451 -13.11 50.04 -19.70
CA VAL A 451 -12.05 50.09 -18.68
C VAL A 451 -10.92 50.99 -19.18
N ARG A 452 -10.85 52.23 -18.64
CA ARG A 452 -10.04 53.34 -19.17
C ARG A 452 -8.51 53.10 -19.25
N SER A 453 -7.97 52.08 -18.61
CA SER A 453 -6.55 51.73 -18.75
C SER A 453 -6.25 50.31 -18.28
N VAL A 454 -6.34 49.35 -19.20
CA VAL A 454 -5.45 48.18 -19.10
C VAL A 454 -4.10 48.65 -19.60
N ALA A 455 -3.13 48.77 -18.70
CA ALA A 455 -1.74 48.94 -19.12
C ALA A 455 -1.31 47.61 -19.76
N GLN A 456 -1.57 47.46 -21.07
CA GLN A 456 -0.79 46.53 -21.87
C GLN A 456 0.66 46.96 -21.70
N TRP A 457 1.48 46.04 -21.21
CA TRP A 457 2.91 46.22 -21.17
C TRP A 457 3.39 46.44 -22.62
N ARG A 458 3.56 47.70 -23.00
CA ARG A 458 4.20 48.04 -24.27
C ARG A 458 5.68 47.70 -24.16
N ASP A 459 6.23 47.28 -25.30
CA ASP A 459 7.63 47.03 -25.64
C ASP A 459 8.63 48.13 -25.20
N GLN A 460 8.75 48.43 -23.90
CA GLN A 460 9.98 49.00 -23.36
C GLN A 460 10.93 47.83 -23.06
N MET A 461 11.39 47.25 -24.17
CA MET A 461 11.99 45.92 -24.36
C MET A 461 13.22 45.57 -23.51
N HIS A 462 13.85 46.45 -22.73
CA HIS A 462 15.10 46.04 -22.07
C HIS A 462 14.87 45.30 -20.74
N LEU A 463 14.05 45.85 -19.82
CA LEU A 463 13.79 45.23 -18.51
C LEU A 463 12.92 43.97 -18.63
N TRP A 464 11.90 43.98 -19.49
CA TRP A 464 11.07 42.78 -19.69
C TRP A 464 11.85 41.65 -20.36
N ASN A 465 12.72 41.94 -21.34
CA ASN A 465 13.57 40.89 -21.90
C ASN A 465 14.54 40.29 -20.86
N GLN A 466 14.85 41.00 -19.77
CA GLN A 466 15.65 40.44 -18.67
C GLN A 466 14.86 39.44 -17.80
N VAL A 467 13.52 39.53 -17.75
CA VAL A 467 12.68 38.72 -16.83
C VAL A 467 11.56 37.93 -17.49
N LYS A 468 11.40 37.98 -18.82
CA LYS A 468 10.32 37.28 -19.55
C LYS A 468 10.32 35.76 -19.32
N ASP A 469 11.50 35.18 -19.11
CA ASP A 469 11.68 33.76 -18.84
C ASP A 469 11.61 33.44 -17.33
N THR A 470 11.42 34.46 -16.48
CA THR A 470 11.31 34.29 -15.03
C THR A 470 9.85 33.96 -14.64
N PRO A 471 9.61 32.88 -13.86
CA PRO A 471 8.29 32.57 -13.33
C PRO A 471 7.69 33.75 -12.54
N SER A 472 6.39 34.02 -12.72
CA SER A 472 5.70 35.13 -12.04
C SER A 472 5.78 35.06 -10.52
N THR A 473 5.75 33.85 -9.96
CA THR A 473 5.91 33.59 -8.53
C THR A 473 7.22 34.18 -7.99
N ARG A 474 8.31 34.02 -8.73
CA ARG A 474 9.61 34.61 -8.39
C ARG A 474 9.60 36.13 -8.55
N LEU A 475 9.10 36.66 -9.65
CA LEU A 475 9.13 38.12 -9.91
C LEU A 475 8.51 38.97 -8.78
N PHE A 476 7.44 38.50 -8.14
CA PHE A 476 6.70 39.28 -7.14
C PHE A 476 6.87 38.80 -5.69
N SER A 477 7.45 37.63 -5.49
CA SER A 477 7.64 37.03 -4.15
C SER A 477 9.12 36.83 -3.81
N ASP A 478 10.02 36.96 -4.79
CA ASP A 478 11.46 36.96 -4.62
C ASP A 478 11.97 38.41 -4.64
N PRO A 479 12.52 38.90 -3.53
CA PRO A 479 13.11 40.23 -3.45
C PRO A 479 14.27 40.45 -4.41
N GLU A 480 14.85 39.38 -5.02
CA GLU A 480 15.73 39.47 -6.19
C GLU A 480 15.23 40.48 -7.22
N TYR A 481 13.94 40.35 -7.52
CA TYR A 481 13.31 41.11 -8.56
C TYR A 481 12.58 42.31 -7.98
N ALA A 482 12.74 42.66 -6.70
CA ALA A 482 12.02 43.77 -6.05
C ALA A 482 12.18 45.07 -6.84
N LYS A 483 13.42 45.47 -7.16
CA LYS A 483 13.68 46.69 -7.95
C LYS A 483 13.14 46.62 -9.37
N ILE A 484 13.25 45.46 -10.02
CA ILE A 484 12.69 45.26 -11.36
C ILE A 484 11.17 45.31 -11.28
N ALA A 485 10.56 44.61 -10.33
CA ALA A 485 9.14 44.63 -10.03
C ALA A 485 8.68 46.04 -9.67
N GLU A 486 9.41 46.82 -8.89
CA GLU A 486 9.11 48.23 -8.58
C GLU A 486 9.11 49.10 -9.84
N GLN A 487 10.12 48.95 -10.70
CA GLN A 487 10.19 49.65 -11.99
C GLN A 487 9.07 49.20 -12.94
N LEU A 488 8.70 47.93 -12.86
CA LEU A 488 7.61 47.34 -13.64
C LEU A 488 6.22 47.69 -13.09
N LEU A 489 6.12 47.93 -11.78
CA LEU A 489 4.91 48.31 -11.03
C LEU A 489 4.84 49.83 -10.79
N GLU A 490 5.80 50.61 -11.31
CA GLU A 490 5.92 52.04 -11.09
C GLU A 490 4.59 52.71 -11.49
N THR A 491 3.88 53.19 -10.47
CA THR A 491 2.48 53.61 -10.60
C THR A 491 2.36 54.79 -11.56
N ARG A 492 1.63 54.60 -12.66
CA ARG A 492 1.03 55.74 -13.37
C ARG A 492 -0.09 56.29 -12.48
N GLU A 493 -0.18 57.62 -12.36
CA GLU A 493 -1.11 58.29 -11.43
C GLU A 493 -2.51 57.63 -11.42
N GLY A 494 -2.87 57.04 -10.27
CA GLY A 494 -4.20 56.47 -10.01
C GLY A 494 -4.37 54.96 -10.21
N THR A 495 -3.29 54.18 -10.44
CA THR A 495 -3.36 52.71 -10.58
C THR A 495 -2.97 51.98 -9.29
N GLN A 496 -3.71 50.93 -8.91
CA GLN A 496 -3.35 50.02 -7.81
C GLN A 496 -2.85 48.69 -8.40
N PRO A 497 -1.64 48.22 -8.07
CA PRO A 497 -1.11 46.99 -8.61
C PRO A 497 -1.79 45.75 -7.98
N LEU A 498 -2.55 45.03 -8.80
CA LEU A 498 -3.08 43.68 -8.52
C LEU A 498 -2.15 42.66 -9.18
N CYS A 499 -1.66 41.67 -8.41
CA CYS A 499 -0.87 40.55 -8.91
C CYS A 499 -1.74 39.29 -8.94
N ILE A 500 -1.79 38.59 -10.07
CA ILE A 500 -2.50 37.31 -10.21
C ILE A 500 -1.46 36.22 -10.42
N ILE A 501 -1.49 35.21 -9.56
CA ILE A 501 -0.63 34.03 -9.66
C ILE A 501 -1.52 32.79 -9.82
N ASN A 502 -1.41 32.15 -10.98
CA ASN A 502 -1.87 30.78 -11.16
C ASN A 502 -0.74 29.85 -10.71
N THR A 503 -0.91 29.18 -9.56
CA THR A 503 0.06 28.18 -9.08
C THR A 503 -0.61 26.82 -9.00
N LEU A 504 0.13 25.78 -9.38
CA LEU A 504 -0.30 24.39 -9.18
C LEU A 504 -0.27 23.96 -7.69
N GLY A 505 0.37 24.71 -6.79
CA GLY A 505 0.40 24.43 -5.36
C GLY A 505 1.05 25.55 -4.53
N GLU A 506 0.69 25.70 -3.26
CA GLU A 506 1.18 26.78 -2.38
C GLU A 506 2.65 26.62 -2.00
N ASP A 507 3.18 25.39 -2.01
CA ASP A 507 4.60 25.13 -1.80
C ASP A 507 5.47 25.77 -2.91
N LYS A 508 4.89 26.05 -4.09
CA LYS A 508 5.56 26.79 -5.18
C LYS A 508 5.65 28.29 -4.93
N LEU A 509 4.92 28.82 -3.95
CA LEU A 509 5.07 30.20 -3.49
C LEU A 509 6.35 30.37 -2.64
N PHE A 510 6.88 29.29 -2.07
CA PHE A 510 8.14 29.32 -1.33
C PHE A 510 9.34 29.36 -2.28
N LEU A 511 10.23 30.32 -2.05
CA LEU A 511 11.45 30.46 -2.82
C LEU A 511 12.38 29.27 -2.58
N ARG A 512 12.69 28.53 -3.64
CA ARG A 512 13.73 27.50 -3.62
C ARG A 512 15.11 28.15 -3.70
N CYS A 513 15.86 28.05 -2.61
CA CYS A 513 17.26 28.43 -2.55
C CYS A 513 18.13 27.18 -2.74
N LYS A 514 19.14 27.27 -3.60
CA LYS A 514 20.14 26.20 -3.82
C LYS A 514 21.52 26.83 -3.80
N PHE A 515 22.38 26.31 -2.95
CA PHE A 515 23.74 26.82 -2.78
C PHE A 515 24.76 25.71 -2.91
N SER A 516 25.46 25.67 -4.04
CA SER A 516 26.35 24.54 -4.35
C SER A 516 27.63 24.57 -3.52
N ARG A 517 28.15 23.37 -3.23
CA ARG A 517 29.45 23.16 -2.60
C ARG A 517 30.57 23.79 -3.41
N THR A 518 30.46 23.76 -4.73
CA THR A 518 31.40 24.43 -5.63
C THR A 518 31.44 25.93 -5.35
N THR A 519 30.27 26.56 -5.15
CA THR A 519 30.19 27.99 -4.80
C THR A 519 30.84 28.25 -3.44
N LEU A 520 30.53 27.43 -2.43
CA LEU A 520 31.16 27.55 -1.11
C LEU A 520 32.69 27.41 -1.20
N LYS A 521 33.21 26.41 -1.92
CA LYS A 521 34.65 26.21 -2.11
C LYS A 521 35.30 27.37 -2.86
N ALA A 522 34.63 27.94 -3.86
CA ALA A 522 35.10 29.13 -4.56
C ALA A 522 35.19 30.33 -3.61
N TRP A 523 34.21 30.52 -2.71
CA TRP A 523 34.29 31.56 -1.67
C TRP A 523 35.46 31.32 -0.71
N VAL A 524 35.68 30.08 -0.27
CA VAL A 524 36.85 29.74 0.56
C VAL A 524 38.16 30.09 -0.15
N ALA A 525 38.30 29.74 -1.43
CA ALA A 525 39.53 29.97 -2.19
C ALA A 525 39.77 31.46 -2.51
N ASN A 526 38.73 32.17 -2.94
CA ASN A 526 38.85 33.55 -3.42
C ASN A 526 38.84 34.58 -2.28
N TRP A 527 38.29 34.22 -1.12
CA TRP A 527 38.12 35.11 0.03
C TRP A 527 38.83 34.59 1.29
N GLN A 528 39.90 33.82 1.13
CA GLN A 528 40.65 33.26 2.25
C GLN A 528 41.10 34.36 3.23
N GLY A 529 40.77 34.19 4.52
CA GLY A 529 41.09 35.15 5.59
C GLY A 529 40.09 36.29 5.76
N ASN A 530 39.14 36.49 4.84
CA ASN A 530 38.06 37.47 4.96
C ASN A 530 36.80 36.88 5.62
N ALA A 531 35.86 37.75 6.02
CA ALA A 531 34.59 37.33 6.63
C ALA A 531 33.81 36.29 5.79
N LEU A 532 33.69 36.50 4.47
CA LEU A 532 32.98 35.60 3.56
C LEU A 532 33.66 34.22 3.43
N GLY A 533 35.00 34.20 3.33
CA GLY A 533 35.74 32.94 3.27
C GLY A 533 35.61 32.15 4.57
N ASN A 534 35.71 32.82 5.73
CA ASN A 534 35.52 32.20 7.04
C ASN A 534 34.09 31.68 7.23
N PHE A 535 33.08 32.44 6.78
CA PHE A 535 31.69 32.02 6.78
C PHE A 535 31.48 30.78 5.90
N ALA A 536 32.03 30.77 4.68
CA ALA A 536 31.94 29.63 3.78
C ALA A 536 32.62 28.37 4.34
N ILE A 537 33.78 28.50 5.00
CA ILE A 537 34.45 27.40 5.72
C ILE A 537 33.53 26.86 6.83
N ALA A 538 32.92 27.75 7.62
CA ALA A 538 32.05 27.36 8.72
C ALA A 538 30.78 26.63 8.21
N LEU A 539 30.17 27.11 7.12
CA LEU A 539 29.04 26.44 6.47
C LEU A 539 29.45 25.06 5.94
N LEU A 540 30.58 24.95 5.22
CA LEU A 540 31.10 23.67 4.74
C LEU A 540 31.34 22.69 5.87
N ASN A 541 31.96 23.13 6.96
CA ASN A 541 32.17 22.29 8.14
C ASN A 541 30.85 21.86 8.79
N ALA A 542 29.85 22.75 8.85
CA ALA A 542 28.54 22.42 9.41
C ALA A 542 27.79 21.34 8.60
N VAL A 543 27.95 21.33 7.28
CA VAL A 543 27.32 20.33 6.38
C VAL A 543 28.16 19.06 6.21
N ASP A 544 29.49 19.15 6.24
CA ASP A 544 30.40 18.02 5.98
C ASP A 544 30.55 17.07 7.18
N ILE A 545 30.17 17.48 8.39
CA ILE A 545 30.12 16.56 9.52
C ILE A 545 28.98 15.56 9.28
N LYS A 546 29.39 14.34 8.89
CA LYS A 546 28.56 13.13 8.72
C LYS A 546 27.97 12.66 10.06
N ASP A 547 27.17 13.50 10.69
CA ASP A 547 26.32 13.06 11.78
C ASP A 547 25.05 12.42 11.21
N LYS A 548 24.48 11.44 11.90
CA LYS A 548 23.38 10.61 11.38
C LYS A 548 22.03 11.33 11.38
N SER A 549 21.86 12.45 12.10
CA SER A 549 20.57 13.14 12.21
C SER A 549 20.54 14.48 11.41
N PRO A 550 19.55 14.68 10.52
CA PRO A 550 19.37 15.94 9.79
C PRO A 550 19.22 17.17 10.71
N GLY A 551 18.52 17.04 11.84
CA GLY A 551 18.30 18.13 12.78
C GLY A 551 19.60 18.70 13.37
N ASN A 552 20.62 17.87 13.58
CA ASN A 552 21.92 18.34 14.05
C ASN A 552 22.63 19.22 13.01
N SER A 553 22.47 18.92 11.71
CA SER A 553 23.06 19.73 10.65
C SER A 553 22.44 21.13 10.58
N ILE A 554 21.11 21.23 10.69
CA ILE A 554 20.38 22.51 10.68
C ILE A 554 20.73 23.34 11.91
N LYS A 555 20.81 22.72 13.10
CA LYS A 555 21.26 23.38 14.32
C LYS A 555 22.66 23.96 14.19
N ARG A 556 23.60 23.23 13.57
CA ARG A 556 24.96 23.74 13.29
C ARG A 556 24.92 24.90 12.30
N LEU A 557 24.15 24.80 11.22
CA LEU A 557 23.98 25.88 10.26
C LEU A 557 23.40 27.14 10.90
N ARG A 558 22.37 27.01 11.75
CA ARG A 558 21.83 28.11 12.55
C ARG A 558 22.90 28.73 13.44
N THR A 559 23.68 27.90 14.12
CA THR A 559 24.78 28.35 14.99
C THR A 559 25.83 29.12 14.19
N VAL A 560 26.16 28.67 12.97
CA VAL A 560 27.07 29.39 12.08
C VAL A 560 26.49 30.75 11.68
N VAL A 561 25.22 30.81 11.25
CA VAL A 561 24.59 32.11 10.91
C VAL A 561 24.62 33.05 12.11
N GLN A 562 24.19 32.60 13.29
CA GLN A 562 24.22 33.40 14.52
C GLN A 562 25.64 33.85 14.91
N THR A 563 26.64 33.00 14.75
CA THR A 563 28.04 33.31 15.07
C THR A 563 28.60 34.42 14.18
N PHE A 564 28.12 34.52 12.94
CA PHE A 564 28.59 35.50 11.97
C PHE A 564 27.67 36.74 11.87
N GLU A 565 26.61 36.85 12.68
CA GLU A 565 25.68 38.00 12.64
C GLU A 565 26.37 39.35 12.87
N TRP A 566 27.41 39.40 13.70
CA TRP A 566 28.18 40.62 13.94
C TRP A 566 29.08 41.03 12.76
N LEU A 567 29.26 40.16 11.76
CA LEU A 567 29.96 40.41 10.50
C LEU A 567 29.02 40.56 9.30
N GLU A 568 27.71 40.71 9.54
CA GLU A 568 26.67 40.74 8.50
C GLU A 568 26.97 41.75 7.39
N GLU A 569 27.28 43.01 7.72
CA GLU A 569 27.56 44.06 6.74
C GLU A 569 28.78 43.72 5.86
N GLU A 570 29.85 43.19 6.46
CA GLU A 570 31.07 42.81 5.74
C GLU A 570 30.81 41.60 4.82
N ILE A 571 30.08 40.60 5.29
CA ILE A 571 29.71 39.41 4.49
C ILE A 571 28.84 39.82 3.30
N ILE A 572 27.81 40.64 3.52
CA ILE A 572 26.93 41.14 2.46
C ILE A 572 27.76 41.92 1.44
N GLN A 573 28.60 42.85 1.90
CA GLN A 573 29.47 43.62 1.03
C GLN A 573 30.35 42.69 0.17
N GLN A 574 31.02 41.71 0.79
CA GLN A 574 31.88 40.77 0.07
C GLN A 574 31.09 39.88 -0.91
N MET A 575 29.90 39.41 -0.55
CA MET A 575 29.01 38.67 -1.46
C MET A 575 28.66 39.50 -2.70
N CYS A 576 28.36 40.80 -2.54
CA CYS A 576 28.09 41.70 -3.66
C CYS A 576 29.32 41.93 -4.56
N HIS A 577 30.54 41.77 -4.05
CA HIS A 577 31.78 41.93 -4.83
C HIS A 577 32.20 40.67 -5.60
N VAL A 578 31.70 39.49 -5.23
CA VAL A 578 32.00 38.21 -5.92
C VAL A 578 31.50 38.24 -7.38
N ASP A 579 30.55 39.11 -7.72
CA ASP A 579 29.76 39.04 -8.97
C ASP A 579 30.16 40.05 -10.06
N ALA A 580 30.86 41.13 -9.71
CA ALA A 580 31.10 42.22 -10.67
C ALA A 580 32.23 41.94 -11.71
N ALA A 581 32.88 40.78 -11.67
CA ALA A 581 34.15 40.58 -12.39
C ALA A 581 34.01 40.14 -13.86
N THR A 582 32.97 39.38 -14.26
CA THR A 582 32.76 38.94 -15.66
C THR A 582 31.30 38.55 -15.97
N VAL A 583 30.84 38.84 -17.19
CA VAL A 583 29.48 38.54 -17.70
C VAL A 583 29.18 37.03 -17.74
N GLU A 584 30.18 36.17 -17.97
CA GLU A 584 29.99 34.71 -17.89
C GLU A 584 29.72 34.22 -16.45
N ASN A 585 30.22 34.91 -15.42
CA ASN A 585 29.94 34.55 -14.02
C ASN A 585 28.52 34.96 -13.60
N ILE A 586 28.02 36.09 -14.12
CA ILE A 586 26.64 36.56 -13.92
C ILE A 586 25.62 35.55 -14.50
N GLN A 587 25.94 34.89 -15.62
CA GLN A 587 25.08 33.86 -16.23
C GLN A 587 25.27 32.47 -15.61
N ALA A 588 26.44 32.16 -15.05
CA ALA A 588 26.75 30.85 -14.45
C ALA A 588 26.38 30.75 -12.95
N PHE A 589 26.20 31.88 -12.25
CA PHE A 589 25.89 31.94 -10.82
C PHE A 589 24.65 32.80 -10.55
N PRO A 590 23.44 32.21 -10.40
CA PRO A 590 22.24 32.94 -9.98
C PRO A 590 22.24 33.20 -8.46
N ALA A 591 23.39 33.59 -7.90
CA ALA A 591 23.60 33.72 -6.45
C ALA A 591 23.87 35.15 -5.99
N VAL A 592 23.98 36.10 -6.93
CA VAL A 592 24.10 37.52 -6.60
C VAL A 592 23.01 38.28 -7.34
N TYR A 593 22.17 38.85 -6.49
CA TYR A 593 20.87 39.42 -6.81
C TYR A 593 21.06 40.88 -7.22
N ALA A 594 20.29 41.36 -8.20
CA ALA A 594 20.34 42.77 -8.64
C ALA A 594 19.96 43.76 -7.52
N ASP A 595 19.28 43.26 -6.47
CA ASP A 595 19.04 43.97 -5.23
C ASP A 595 20.13 43.64 -4.19
N PRO A 596 20.98 44.62 -3.80
CA PRO A 596 22.00 44.42 -2.76
C PRO A 596 21.41 44.06 -1.38
N SER A 597 20.09 44.24 -1.18
CA SER A 597 19.38 43.87 0.05
C SER A 597 18.89 42.42 0.09
N TRP A 598 19.19 41.59 -0.92
CA TRP A 598 18.70 40.22 -1.00
C TRP A 598 19.77 39.16 -1.31
N THR A 599 20.90 39.19 -0.61
CA THR A 599 21.94 38.15 -0.74
C THR A 599 21.56 36.80 -0.12
N PHE A 600 22.37 35.76 -0.38
CA PHE A 600 22.25 34.46 0.29
C PHE A 600 22.17 34.54 1.82
N TRP A 601 22.88 35.51 2.41
CA TRP A 601 22.82 35.81 3.84
C TRP A 601 21.39 36.18 4.29
N HIS A 602 20.72 37.07 3.55
CA HIS A 602 19.35 37.50 3.84
C HIS A 602 18.36 36.33 3.73
N GLN A 603 18.57 35.43 2.77
CA GLN A 603 17.76 34.21 2.62
C GLN A 603 17.89 33.27 3.81
N LEU A 604 19.12 33.05 4.30
CA LEU A 604 19.38 32.25 5.50
C LEU A 604 18.79 32.91 6.75
N LYS A 605 18.95 34.22 6.93
CA LYS A 605 18.33 34.94 8.05
C LYS A 605 16.81 34.81 8.03
N ARG A 606 16.18 35.02 6.87
CA ARG A 606 14.72 34.86 6.75
C ARG A 606 14.28 33.42 7.00
N PHE A 607 15.01 32.45 6.45
CA PHE A 607 14.76 31.03 6.71
C PHE A 607 14.77 30.73 8.21
N PHE A 608 15.84 31.11 8.92
CA PHE A 608 15.98 30.82 10.34
C PHE A 608 15.06 31.67 11.24
N ALA A 609 14.65 32.86 10.80
CA ALA A 609 13.64 33.66 11.47
C ALA A 609 12.24 33.01 11.38
N HIS A 610 11.90 32.41 10.22
CA HIS A 610 10.63 31.74 10.02
C HIS A 610 10.59 30.34 10.67
N TYR A 611 11.57 29.48 10.36
CA TYR A 611 11.70 28.14 10.94
C TYR A 611 12.52 28.23 12.21
N THR A 612 11.85 28.42 13.34
CA THR A 612 12.51 28.55 14.66
C THR A 612 13.00 27.22 15.22
N ARG A 613 12.51 26.09 14.69
CA ARG A 613 12.89 24.73 15.09
C ARG A 613 13.78 24.08 14.04
N ASP A 614 14.73 23.28 14.49
CA ASP A 614 15.73 22.64 13.61
C ASP A 614 15.30 21.27 13.07
N ALA A 615 14.44 20.54 13.79
CA ALA A 615 14.10 19.16 13.45
C ALA A 615 13.29 19.03 12.15
N ASP A 616 12.40 20.01 11.89
CA ASP A 616 11.40 19.97 10.82
C ASP A 616 11.62 21.09 9.77
N ALA A 617 12.73 21.83 9.86
CA ALA A 617 12.99 22.91 8.92
C ALA A 617 13.31 22.34 7.52
N PRO A 618 12.74 22.88 6.43
CA PRO A 618 12.91 22.35 5.07
C PRO A 618 14.26 22.76 4.48
N MET A 619 15.34 22.24 5.06
CA MET A 619 16.72 22.46 4.67
C MET A 619 17.46 21.12 4.60
N ARG A 620 18.16 20.86 3.49
CA ARG A 620 18.91 19.62 3.28
C ARG A 620 20.18 19.86 2.46
N TRP A 621 21.17 19.03 2.69
CA TRP A 621 22.36 18.96 1.84
C TRP A 621 22.18 17.81 0.83
N GLU A 622 22.00 18.14 -0.44
CA GLU A 622 21.73 17.17 -1.50
C GLU A 622 22.27 17.66 -2.84
N ASP A 623 22.77 16.73 -3.67
CA ASP A 623 23.39 17.01 -4.97
C ASP A 623 24.55 18.00 -4.86
N GLU A 624 25.40 17.81 -3.84
CA GLU A 624 26.50 18.73 -3.50
C GLU A 624 26.01 20.18 -3.34
N ALA A 625 24.80 20.40 -2.82
CA ALA A 625 24.26 21.73 -2.59
C ALA A 625 23.38 21.79 -1.33
N LEU A 626 23.46 22.91 -0.61
CA LEU A 626 22.51 23.26 0.43
C LEU A 626 21.22 23.73 -0.24
N GLN A 627 20.14 22.99 -0.05
CA GLN A 627 18.82 23.32 -0.59
C GLN A 627 17.88 23.65 0.56
N PHE A 628 17.19 24.78 0.49
CA PHE A 628 16.17 25.16 1.47
C PHE A 628 15.05 25.99 0.84
N ARG A 629 13.98 26.18 1.60
CA ARG A 629 12.75 26.87 1.15
C ARG A 629 12.47 28.06 2.03
N VAL A 630 12.46 29.25 1.44
CA VAL A 630 12.20 30.51 2.15
C VAL A 630 10.73 30.89 1.95
N PRO A 631 9.99 31.27 3.01
CA PRO A 631 8.60 31.73 2.88
C PRO A 631 8.51 32.96 1.96
N PRO A 632 7.46 33.05 1.12
CA PRO A 632 7.30 34.19 0.21
C PRO A 632 7.31 35.51 0.97
N MET A 633 7.83 36.56 0.33
CA MET A 633 7.66 37.92 0.79
C MET A 633 6.78 38.66 -0.20
N LEU A 634 5.57 38.99 0.21
CA LEU A 634 4.75 39.86 -0.62
C LEU A 634 5.40 41.24 -0.64
N HIS A 635 5.85 41.66 -1.83
CA HIS A 635 6.49 42.96 -2.01
C HIS A 635 5.59 44.08 -1.44
N PRO A 636 6.13 45.10 -0.73
CA PRO A 636 5.32 46.19 -0.17
C PRO A 636 4.45 46.91 -1.21
N SER A 637 4.97 47.06 -2.43
CA SER A 637 4.25 47.66 -3.55
C SER A 637 3.12 46.77 -4.11
N VAL A 638 3.05 45.48 -3.79
CA VAL A 638 1.91 44.64 -4.17
C VAL A 638 0.81 44.82 -3.13
N GLN A 639 -0.23 45.55 -3.52
CA GLN A 639 -1.35 45.84 -2.64
C GLN A 639 -2.24 44.61 -2.45
N TYR A 640 -2.46 43.85 -3.53
CA TYR A 640 -3.30 42.65 -3.55
C TYR A 640 -2.64 41.54 -4.35
N LEU A 641 -2.58 40.34 -3.77
CA LEU A 641 -2.17 39.10 -4.40
C LEU A 641 -3.38 38.18 -4.56
N PHE A 642 -3.67 37.78 -5.79
CA PHE A 642 -4.70 36.82 -6.11
C PHE A 642 -4.06 35.46 -6.41
N VAL A 643 -4.34 34.45 -5.59
CA VAL A 643 -3.80 33.08 -5.76
C VAL A 643 -4.92 32.20 -6.29
N ASN A 644 -4.80 31.77 -7.54
CA ASN A 644 -5.75 30.83 -8.14
C ASN A 644 -5.14 29.43 -8.19
N THR A 645 -5.82 28.47 -7.57
CA THR A 645 -5.44 27.06 -7.62
C THR A 645 -6.68 26.16 -7.58
N PRO A 646 -6.67 25.03 -8.30
CA PRO A 646 -7.79 24.09 -8.33
C PRO A 646 -8.06 23.42 -6.98
N THR A 647 -7.13 23.47 -6.02
CA THR A 647 -7.27 22.83 -4.70
C THR A 647 -6.65 23.69 -3.60
N LEU A 648 -7.25 24.86 -3.34
CA LEU A 648 -6.77 25.78 -2.31
C LEU A 648 -7.31 25.37 -0.94
N TYR A 649 -6.42 25.26 0.05
CA TYR A 649 -6.81 25.06 1.45
C TYR A 649 -6.54 26.34 2.21
N ALA A 650 -7.56 26.90 2.88
CA ALA A 650 -7.48 28.14 3.66
C ALA A 650 -6.32 28.15 4.62
N GLU A 651 -6.20 27.09 5.40
CA GLU A 651 -5.12 26.93 6.34
C GLU A 651 -3.76 26.96 5.64
N HIS A 652 -3.57 26.27 4.51
CA HIS A 652 -2.26 26.19 3.84
C HIS A 652 -1.85 27.56 3.25
N LEU A 653 -2.82 28.31 2.72
CA LEU A 653 -2.55 29.66 2.20
C LEU A 653 -2.23 30.63 3.35
N GLN A 654 -2.96 30.55 4.47
CA GLN A 654 -2.66 31.31 5.69
C GLN A 654 -1.27 31.00 6.22
N ARG A 655 -0.86 29.73 6.21
CA ARG A 655 0.50 29.31 6.60
C ARG A 655 1.58 29.85 5.67
N THR A 656 1.26 30.02 4.39
CA THR A 656 2.18 30.57 3.41
C THR A 656 2.41 32.08 3.63
N PHE A 657 1.41 32.81 4.12
CA PHE A 657 1.47 34.25 4.37
C PHE A 657 1.05 34.60 5.82
N LEU A 658 1.88 34.21 6.79
CA LEU A 658 1.57 34.39 8.22
C LEU A 658 1.32 35.84 8.66
N ASP A 659 2.00 36.79 8.02
CA ASP A 659 1.97 38.21 8.39
C ASP A 659 0.91 39.01 7.61
N VAL A 660 0.05 38.33 6.85
CA VAL A 660 -0.85 38.97 5.89
C VAL A 660 -2.25 38.41 6.05
N GLU A 661 -3.24 39.31 6.14
CA GLU A 661 -4.64 38.90 6.12
C GLU A 661 -4.98 38.24 4.79
N THR A 662 -5.52 37.03 4.87
CA THR A 662 -5.88 36.22 3.71
C THR A 662 -7.36 35.88 3.75
N GLU A 663 -8.04 36.01 2.62
CA GLU A 663 -9.44 35.61 2.45
C GLU A 663 -9.52 34.59 1.31
N ILE A 664 -10.35 33.57 1.47
CA ILE A 664 -10.59 32.58 0.41
C ILE A 664 -12.00 32.73 -0.11
N LEU A 665 -12.08 32.85 -1.42
CA LEU A 665 -13.31 32.80 -2.19
C LEU A 665 -13.38 31.48 -2.92
N ARG A 666 -14.50 30.80 -2.80
CA ARG A 666 -14.77 29.54 -3.50
C ARG A 666 -15.82 29.80 -4.57
N THR A 667 -15.54 29.42 -5.81
CA THR A 667 -16.57 29.45 -6.85
C THR A 667 -17.49 28.25 -6.76
N GLN A 668 -18.69 28.39 -7.32
CA GLN A 668 -19.49 27.23 -7.65
C GLN A 668 -18.72 26.30 -8.60
N PRO A 669 -18.69 24.99 -8.32
CA PRO A 669 -18.26 24.01 -9.31
C PRO A 669 -19.14 24.17 -10.57
N MET A 670 -18.54 24.15 -11.76
CA MET A 670 -19.28 24.22 -13.02
C MET A 670 -20.20 23.01 -13.15
N VAL A 671 -21.47 23.24 -13.49
CA VAL A 671 -22.44 22.16 -13.71
C VAL A 671 -21.95 21.26 -14.84
N TRP A 672 -22.01 19.95 -14.64
CA TRP A 672 -21.65 18.99 -15.68
C TRP A 672 -22.75 18.91 -16.74
N VAL A 673 -22.36 18.62 -17.99
CA VAL A 673 -23.31 18.44 -19.08
C VAL A 673 -24.28 17.30 -18.71
N PRO A 674 -25.61 17.47 -18.92
CA PRO A 674 -26.57 16.42 -18.67
C PRO A 674 -26.17 15.10 -19.33
N GLY A 675 -26.28 14.01 -18.57
CA GLY A 675 -25.89 12.67 -19.01
C GLY A 675 -24.49 12.24 -18.53
N ASN A 676 -23.66 13.17 -18.07
CA ASN A 676 -22.42 12.82 -17.38
C ASN A 676 -22.69 12.37 -15.96
N ARG A 677 -21.91 11.38 -15.50
CA ARG A 677 -22.03 10.82 -14.15
C ARG A 677 -20.67 10.53 -13.58
N VAL A 678 -20.53 10.72 -12.28
CA VAL A 678 -19.41 10.21 -11.51
C VAL A 678 -19.96 9.22 -10.50
N PHE A 679 -19.41 8.02 -10.47
CA PHE A 679 -19.70 7.04 -9.44
C PHE A 679 -18.49 6.94 -8.53
N GLN A 680 -18.70 7.03 -7.23
CA GLN A 680 -17.63 6.90 -6.26
C GLN A 680 -17.97 5.82 -5.24
N ILE A 681 -17.01 4.92 -4.99
CA ILE A 681 -17.21 3.86 -4.01
C ILE A 681 -17.27 4.42 -2.58
N ARG A 682 -18.18 3.92 -1.75
CA ARG A 682 -18.38 4.41 -0.37
C ARG A 682 -17.40 3.84 0.64
N THR A 683 -16.75 2.73 0.29
CA THR A 683 -15.99 1.91 1.24
C THR A 683 -14.61 1.63 0.72
N GLY A 684 -13.62 1.75 1.61
CA GLY A 684 -12.21 1.47 1.31
C GLY A 684 -11.54 2.62 0.56
N ILE A 685 -10.39 3.06 1.05
CA ILE A 685 -9.54 4.10 0.42
C ILE A 685 -8.48 3.50 -0.52
N TYR A 686 -8.57 2.20 -0.80
CA TYR A 686 -7.76 1.41 -1.74
C TYR A 686 -6.37 2.02 -2.10
N PRO A 687 -5.46 2.18 -1.13
CA PRO A 687 -4.10 2.60 -1.41
C PRO A 687 -3.38 1.54 -2.24
N GLN A 688 -2.17 1.87 -2.70
CA GLN A 688 -1.37 0.99 -3.55
C GLN A 688 -1.21 -0.41 -2.95
N GLU A 689 -0.97 -0.47 -1.64
CA GLU A 689 -0.81 -1.66 -0.79
C GLU A 689 -2.08 -2.52 -0.70
N THR A 690 -3.25 -1.93 -0.92
CA THR A 690 -4.52 -2.67 -0.94
C THR A 690 -4.82 -3.20 -2.32
N ILE A 691 -4.37 -2.53 -3.39
CA ILE A 691 -4.52 -3.01 -4.78
C ILE A 691 -3.46 -4.07 -5.12
N LEU A 692 -2.26 -3.90 -4.60
CA LEU A 692 -1.10 -4.74 -4.87
C LEU A 692 -0.65 -5.46 -3.60
N ASP A 693 -0.28 -6.71 -3.72
CA ASP A 693 0.29 -7.48 -2.63
C ASP A 693 1.77 -7.13 -2.43
N LEU A 694 2.01 -6.04 -1.68
CA LEU A 694 3.36 -5.55 -1.36
C LEU A 694 4.07 -6.40 -0.29
N SER A 695 3.36 -7.35 0.34
CA SER A 695 3.89 -8.15 1.44
C SER A 695 4.66 -9.40 0.99
N ASN A 696 4.44 -9.86 -0.24
CA ASN A 696 4.80 -11.22 -0.65
C ASN A 696 6.10 -11.39 -1.47
N THR A 697 6.78 -10.32 -1.89
CA THR A 697 8.22 -10.28 -2.31
C THR A 697 8.47 -8.95 -3.03
N TRP A 698 9.57 -8.26 -2.73
CA TRP A 698 9.82 -6.89 -3.23
C TRP A 698 10.06 -6.78 -4.75
N ASP A 699 10.19 -7.92 -5.46
CA ASP A 699 10.59 -7.95 -6.88
C ASP A 699 9.44 -8.27 -7.87
N ILE A 700 8.25 -8.67 -7.41
CA ILE A 700 7.03 -8.84 -8.24
C ILE A 700 5.81 -8.39 -7.43
N MET A 701 5.32 -7.18 -7.70
CA MET A 701 4.06 -6.72 -7.12
C MET A 701 2.88 -7.44 -7.81
N ALA A 702 2.43 -8.56 -7.23
CA ALA A 702 1.21 -9.22 -7.67
C ALA A 702 -0.02 -8.37 -7.33
N MET A 703 -1.12 -8.55 -8.06
CA MET A 703 -2.42 -8.00 -7.64
C MET A 703 -2.87 -8.69 -6.35
N SER A 704 -3.27 -7.91 -5.35
CA SER A 704 -3.91 -8.44 -4.14
C SER A 704 -5.26 -9.09 -4.48
N GLU A 705 -5.86 -9.82 -3.53
CA GLU A 705 -7.23 -10.34 -3.71
C GLU A 705 -8.23 -9.21 -4.01
N THR A 706 -8.09 -8.07 -3.31
CA THR A 706 -8.90 -6.88 -3.55
C THR A 706 -8.65 -6.29 -4.94
N GLY A 707 -7.40 -6.17 -5.37
CA GLY A 707 -7.05 -5.70 -6.71
C GLY A 707 -7.61 -6.61 -7.81
N GLN A 708 -7.46 -7.94 -7.67
CA GLN A 708 -8.02 -8.93 -8.59
C GLN A 708 -9.54 -8.82 -8.67
N HIS A 709 -10.21 -8.69 -7.53
CA HIS A 709 -11.66 -8.50 -7.49
C HIS A 709 -12.07 -7.25 -8.27
N ILE A 710 -11.45 -6.10 -7.99
CA ILE A 710 -11.75 -4.83 -8.67
C ILE A 710 -11.52 -4.94 -10.19
N PHE A 711 -10.35 -5.41 -10.61
CA PHE A 711 -10.02 -5.47 -12.04
C PHE A 711 -10.80 -6.54 -12.80
N SER A 712 -11.20 -7.65 -12.16
CA SER A 712 -12.10 -8.62 -12.79
C SER A 712 -13.48 -8.03 -13.10
N ARG A 713 -13.99 -7.13 -12.24
CA ARG A 713 -15.25 -6.41 -12.47
C ARG A 713 -15.13 -5.39 -13.60
N ILE A 714 -14.01 -4.68 -13.66
CA ILE A 714 -13.70 -3.74 -14.74
C ILE A 714 -13.60 -4.49 -16.08
N GLN A 715 -12.88 -5.62 -16.10
CA GLN A 715 -12.75 -6.45 -17.28
C GLN A 715 -14.11 -6.99 -17.75
N ALA A 716 -14.94 -7.47 -16.83
CA ALA A 716 -16.29 -7.93 -17.18
C ALA A 716 -17.14 -6.82 -17.82
N GLU A 717 -17.03 -5.56 -17.34
CA GLU A 717 -17.73 -4.42 -17.95
C GLU A 717 -17.16 -4.07 -19.34
N ILE A 718 -15.84 -4.11 -19.52
CA ILE A 718 -15.18 -3.89 -20.82
C ILE A 718 -15.64 -4.93 -21.84
N GLU A 719 -15.74 -6.19 -21.44
CA GLU A 719 -16.15 -7.29 -22.31
C GLU A 719 -17.65 -7.25 -22.65
N ARG A 720 -18.46 -6.63 -21.79
CA ARG A 720 -19.92 -6.54 -21.92
C ARG A 720 -20.37 -5.68 -23.10
N ASP A 721 -19.72 -4.53 -23.32
CA ASP A 721 -20.01 -3.64 -24.46
C ASP A 721 -18.72 -3.16 -25.14
N ARG A 722 -18.41 -3.79 -26.27
CA ARG A 722 -17.23 -3.46 -27.09
C ARG A 722 -17.30 -2.10 -27.77
N ASN A 723 -18.47 -1.44 -27.80
CA ASN A 723 -18.61 -0.13 -28.42
C ASN A 723 -18.24 1.01 -27.46
N ILE A 724 -18.20 0.74 -26.15
CA ILE A 724 -17.87 1.75 -25.15
C ILE A 724 -16.35 1.85 -25.00
N LYS A 725 -15.80 3.04 -25.20
CA LYS A 725 -14.36 3.29 -24.98
C LYS A 725 -14.06 3.46 -23.49
N HIS A 726 -13.19 2.62 -22.96
CA HIS A 726 -12.76 2.63 -21.57
C HIS A 726 -11.34 3.19 -21.43
N GLY A 727 -11.13 4.07 -20.46
CA GLY A 727 -9.82 4.50 -20.00
C GLY A 727 -9.59 4.01 -18.58
N ILE A 728 -8.37 3.59 -18.24
CA ILE A 728 -8.02 3.13 -16.88
C ILE A 728 -6.81 3.91 -16.37
N ILE A 729 -6.95 4.46 -15.16
CA ILE A 729 -5.89 5.15 -14.43
C ILE A 729 -5.68 4.43 -13.11
N THR A 730 -4.46 3.95 -12.86
CA THR A 730 -4.12 3.25 -11.62
C THR A 730 -2.61 3.38 -11.32
N HIS A 731 -2.04 2.52 -10.48
CA HIS A 731 -0.61 2.55 -10.15
C HIS A 731 0.25 1.92 -11.26
N VAL A 732 1.48 2.41 -11.46
CA VAL A 732 2.43 1.82 -12.44
C VAL A 732 2.54 0.30 -12.34
N PRO A 733 2.70 -0.32 -11.15
CA PRO A 733 2.85 -1.77 -11.08
C PRO A 733 1.55 -2.51 -11.39
N ALA A 734 0.38 -1.89 -11.14
CA ALA A 734 -0.90 -2.45 -11.53
C ALA A 734 -1.06 -2.45 -13.06
N ILE A 735 -0.61 -1.40 -13.75
CA ILE A 735 -0.62 -1.32 -15.22
C ILE A 735 0.12 -2.49 -15.85
N GLU A 736 1.27 -2.88 -15.29
CA GLU A 736 2.06 -4.00 -15.81
C GLU A 736 1.31 -5.32 -15.79
N GLN A 737 0.44 -5.53 -14.79
CA GLN A 737 -0.41 -6.71 -14.66
C GLN A 737 -1.67 -6.65 -15.56
N LEU A 738 -2.01 -5.47 -16.09
CA LEU A 738 -3.21 -5.25 -16.90
C LEU A 738 -2.93 -5.14 -18.40
N LYS A 739 -1.71 -5.50 -18.84
CA LYS A 739 -1.35 -5.50 -20.27
C LYS A 739 -2.31 -6.32 -21.13
N ASP A 740 -2.85 -7.41 -20.59
CA ASP A 740 -3.84 -8.21 -21.33
C ASP A 740 -5.17 -7.48 -21.51
N ILE A 741 -5.59 -6.67 -20.53
CA ILE A 741 -6.81 -5.83 -20.67
C ILE A 741 -6.62 -4.82 -21.80
N THR A 742 -5.42 -4.27 -21.99
CA THR A 742 -5.13 -3.32 -23.08
C THR A 742 -5.20 -3.91 -24.48
N LYS A 743 -5.23 -5.24 -24.62
CA LYS A 743 -5.42 -5.89 -25.92
C LYS A 743 -6.87 -5.76 -26.43
N ASN A 744 -7.82 -5.40 -25.56
CA ASN A 744 -9.18 -5.14 -25.98
C ASN A 744 -9.26 -3.81 -26.74
N GLU A 745 -9.83 -3.85 -27.95
CA GLU A 745 -9.93 -2.68 -28.85
C GLU A 745 -10.74 -1.51 -28.27
N ASN A 746 -11.56 -1.78 -27.27
CA ASN A 746 -12.36 -0.78 -26.59
C ASN A 746 -11.69 -0.18 -25.34
N VAL A 747 -10.45 -0.56 -25.02
CA VAL A 747 -9.61 0.11 -24.02
C VAL A 747 -8.74 1.15 -24.73
N CYS A 748 -9.11 2.43 -24.61
CA CYS A 748 -8.43 3.53 -25.31
C CYS A 748 -7.12 3.97 -24.64
N PHE A 749 -7.01 3.87 -23.31
CA PHE A 749 -5.74 4.13 -22.61
C PHE A 749 -5.65 3.41 -21.27
N LEU A 750 -4.41 3.14 -20.85
CA LEU A 750 -4.02 2.66 -19.53
C LEU A 750 -2.85 3.52 -19.04
N ARG A 751 -3.07 4.29 -17.96
CA ARG A 751 -2.15 5.34 -17.48
C ARG A 751 -1.92 5.28 -15.97
N SER A 752 -0.81 5.86 -15.53
CA SER A 752 -0.42 5.88 -14.13
C SER A 752 -0.86 7.17 -13.45
N PHE A 753 -1.24 7.12 -12.18
CA PHE A 753 -1.34 8.32 -11.35
C PHE A 753 -0.03 9.12 -11.30
N ARG A 754 1.13 8.45 -11.46
CA ARG A 754 2.45 9.10 -11.48
C ARG A 754 2.62 10.04 -12.68
N ASP A 755 1.95 9.75 -13.80
CA ASP A 755 1.98 10.60 -14.99
C ASP A 755 1.40 11.99 -14.71
N PHE A 756 0.61 12.15 -13.64
CA PHE A 756 0.04 13.42 -13.16
C PHE A 756 0.86 14.07 -12.02
N GLN A 757 1.83 13.35 -11.45
CA GLN A 757 2.68 13.84 -10.35
C GLN A 757 3.97 14.47 -10.85
N GLU A 758 4.54 13.95 -11.94
CA GLU A 758 5.85 14.36 -12.46
C GLU A 758 5.80 15.46 -13.53
N VAL A 759 4.62 16.06 -13.77
CA VAL A 759 4.44 17.13 -14.79
C VAL A 759 5.13 18.45 -14.39
N GLU A 760 5.99 18.46 -13.38
CA GLU A 760 6.84 19.60 -13.05
C GLU A 760 7.90 19.82 -14.14
N GLY A 761 7.53 20.53 -15.23
CA GLY A 761 8.42 20.99 -16.29
C GLY A 761 8.19 20.40 -17.69
N LEU A 762 7.29 19.42 -17.84
CA LEU A 762 6.92 18.82 -19.14
C LEU A 762 5.50 19.25 -19.57
N GLU A 763 5.23 20.54 -19.39
CA GLU A 763 3.92 21.13 -19.08
C GLU A 763 2.98 21.39 -20.29
N ILE A 764 3.19 20.77 -21.47
CA ILE A 764 2.25 20.93 -22.60
C ILE A 764 2.04 19.63 -23.37
N ALA A 765 3.11 18.99 -23.88
CA ALA A 765 2.97 17.85 -24.79
C ALA A 765 2.36 16.59 -24.13
N LEU A 766 2.69 16.33 -22.87
CA LEU A 766 2.07 15.23 -22.10
C LEU A 766 0.61 15.53 -21.77
N GLN A 767 0.27 16.81 -21.57
CA GLN A 767 -1.08 17.22 -21.25
C GLN A 767 -1.99 17.13 -22.48
N GLU A 768 -1.53 17.52 -23.66
CA GLU A 768 -2.28 17.40 -24.91
C GLU A 768 -2.62 15.94 -25.25
N GLY A 769 -1.63 15.03 -25.19
CA GLY A 769 -1.87 13.61 -25.47
C GLY A 769 -2.80 12.94 -24.46
N LEU A 770 -2.74 13.36 -23.20
CA LEU A 770 -3.56 12.82 -22.11
C LEU A 770 -4.98 13.38 -22.14
N GLU A 771 -5.12 14.66 -22.45
CA GLU A 771 -6.41 15.31 -22.67
C GLU A 771 -7.15 14.62 -23.82
N ILE A 772 -6.50 14.40 -24.97
CA ILE A 772 -7.10 13.66 -26.09
C ILE A 772 -7.57 12.27 -25.65
N ALA A 773 -6.72 11.51 -24.94
CA ALA A 773 -7.09 10.18 -24.45
C ALA A 773 -8.32 10.19 -23.52
N LEU A 774 -8.39 11.16 -22.60
CA LEU A 774 -9.54 11.35 -21.70
C LEU A 774 -10.81 11.81 -22.45
N GLN A 775 -10.65 12.63 -23.49
CA GLN A 775 -11.73 13.04 -24.38
C GLN A 775 -12.26 11.87 -25.23
N GLU A 776 -11.46 10.86 -25.54
CA GLU A 776 -11.90 9.64 -26.23
C GLU A 776 -12.61 8.65 -25.29
N GLY A 777 -12.14 8.51 -24.03
CA GLY A 777 -12.71 7.55 -23.08
C GLY A 777 -14.12 7.91 -22.63
N GLN A 778 -15.14 7.11 -22.98
CA GLN A 778 -16.52 7.29 -22.53
C GLN A 778 -16.70 6.87 -21.07
N VAL A 779 -15.96 5.85 -20.62
CA VAL A 779 -15.90 5.41 -19.23
C VAL A 779 -14.46 5.51 -18.75
N ILE A 780 -14.21 6.28 -17.70
CA ILE A 780 -12.88 6.47 -17.12
C ILE A 780 -12.84 5.83 -15.73
N TRP A 781 -12.05 4.78 -15.58
CA TRP A 781 -11.81 4.10 -14.31
C TRP A 781 -10.60 4.69 -13.60
N MET A 782 -10.78 5.16 -12.37
CA MET A 782 -9.72 5.67 -11.51
C MET A 782 -9.59 4.73 -10.31
N VAL A 783 -8.61 3.83 -10.36
CA VAL A 783 -8.53 2.68 -9.46
C VAL A 783 -7.42 2.85 -8.44
N GLY A 784 -7.82 3.03 -7.18
CA GLY A 784 -6.96 3.24 -6.04
C GLY A 784 -6.67 4.72 -5.74
N MET A 785 -5.94 4.98 -4.66
CA MET A 785 -5.49 6.33 -4.31
C MET A 785 -4.12 6.65 -4.93
N PRO A 786 -3.93 7.81 -5.58
CA PRO A 786 -2.62 8.29 -5.98
C PRO A 786 -1.61 8.22 -4.81
N ALA A 787 -0.46 7.58 -5.03
CA ALA A 787 0.56 7.47 -4.00
C ALA A 787 1.43 8.72 -3.98
N MET A 788 1.40 9.51 -2.90
CA MET A 788 2.34 10.62 -2.73
C MET A 788 3.68 10.06 -2.24
N GLY A 789 4.76 10.29 -3.00
CA GLY A 789 6.09 9.86 -2.57
C GLY A 789 6.46 10.44 -1.20
N ALA A 790 6.99 9.62 -0.29
CA ALA A 790 7.31 10.02 1.08
C ALA A 790 8.17 11.30 1.15
N ARG A 791 9.11 11.45 0.22
CA ARG A 791 9.95 12.65 0.10
C ARG A 791 9.15 13.89 -0.30
N ALA A 792 8.16 13.78 -1.18
CA ALA A 792 7.31 14.90 -1.57
C ALA A 792 6.43 15.34 -0.40
N LEU A 793 5.83 14.38 0.30
CA LEU A 793 5.02 14.64 1.50
C LEU A 793 5.85 15.30 2.60
N LEU A 794 7.02 14.74 2.91
CA LEU A 794 7.98 15.31 3.87
C LEU A 794 8.34 16.76 3.51
N ASN A 795 8.75 17.00 2.26
CA ASN A 795 9.14 18.35 1.85
C ASN A 795 7.99 19.35 2.01
N ARG A 796 6.78 19.02 1.55
CA ARG A 796 5.65 19.95 1.59
C ARG A 796 5.13 20.20 3.00
N THR A 797 5.10 19.17 3.84
CA THR A 797 4.73 19.31 5.26
C THR A 797 5.75 20.15 6.02
N GLN A 798 7.06 19.93 5.80
CA GLN A 798 8.10 20.78 6.40
C GLN A 798 8.03 22.23 5.91
N ILE A 799 7.73 22.46 4.64
CA ILE A 799 7.53 23.81 4.08
C ILE A 799 6.38 24.55 4.78
N LEU A 800 5.23 23.88 4.95
CA LEU A 800 4.03 24.52 5.48
C LEU A 800 3.97 24.59 7.01
N PHE A 801 4.53 23.59 7.69
CA PHE A 801 4.35 23.36 9.13
C PHE A 801 5.65 23.17 9.90
N GLY A 802 6.82 23.24 9.26
CA GLY A 802 8.12 23.05 9.92
C GLY A 802 8.45 24.09 11.00
N ASN A 803 7.69 25.19 11.05
CA ASN A 803 7.80 26.24 12.07
C ASN A 803 6.83 26.08 13.25
N ASP A 804 5.95 25.07 13.23
CA ASP A 804 5.00 24.84 14.32
C ASP A 804 5.70 24.45 15.62
N LYS A 805 5.03 24.64 16.76
CA LYS A 805 5.58 24.28 18.07
C LYS A 805 5.81 22.78 18.22
N GLU A 806 4.90 21.96 17.71
CA GLU A 806 4.94 20.50 17.85
C GLU A 806 5.62 19.83 16.65
N PRO A 807 6.51 18.83 16.87
CA PRO A 807 7.16 18.09 15.79
C PRO A 807 6.17 17.43 14.85
N LEU A 808 6.55 17.35 13.58
CA LEU A 808 5.75 16.63 12.59
C LEU A 808 5.89 15.12 12.84
N SER A 809 4.76 14.42 12.87
CA SER A 809 4.74 12.96 12.94
C SER A 809 4.26 12.36 11.62
N TYR A 810 5.12 11.54 11.01
CA TYR A 810 4.80 10.79 9.80
C TYR A 810 4.31 9.37 10.11
N GLU A 811 3.93 9.12 11.36
CA GLU A 811 3.35 7.84 11.75
C GLU A 811 1.97 7.68 11.09
N MET A 812 1.83 6.62 10.30
CA MET A 812 0.59 6.25 9.63
C MET A 812 -0.08 5.10 10.39
N GLU A 813 -1.39 5.19 10.55
CA GLU A 813 -2.22 4.09 11.05
C GLU A 813 -2.49 3.12 9.90
N PRO A 814 -1.92 1.90 9.89
CA PRO A 814 -1.99 1.00 8.73
C PRO A 814 -3.41 0.55 8.40
N GLU A 815 -4.30 0.51 9.39
CA GLU A 815 -5.69 0.07 9.22
C GLU A 815 -6.53 1.08 8.42
N PHE A 816 -6.23 2.37 8.57
CA PHE A 816 -7.00 3.47 7.98
C PHE A 816 -6.21 4.27 6.95
N TYR A 817 -4.96 3.90 6.66
CA TYR A 817 -3.99 4.65 5.85
C TYR A 817 -4.08 6.16 6.06
N ARG A 818 -4.16 6.54 7.34
CA ARG A 818 -4.29 7.92 7.80
C ARG A 818 -3.07 8.26 8.63
N TYR A 819 -2.45 9.40 8.37
CA TYR A 819 -1.41 9.93 9.24
C TYR A 819 -2.03 10.40 10.56
N LYS A 820 -1.37 10.07 11.68
CA LYS A 820 -1.81 10.49 13.02
C LYS A 820 -1.74 12.00 13.20
N ASP A 821 -0.77 12.65 12.56
CA ASP A 821 -0.63 14.10 12.54
C ASP A 821 -1.58 14.68 11.49
N GLU A 822 -2.56 15.46 11.94
CA GLU A 822 -3.56 16.09 11.07
C GLU A 822 -2.94 17.02 10.03
N ARG A 823 -1.78 17.63 10.32
CA ARG A 823 -1.06 18.50 9.37
C ARG A 823 -0.41 17.70 8.25
N VAL A 824 0.09 16.50 8.55
CA VAL A 824 0.64 15.59 7.54
C VAL A 824 -0.49 15.01 6.71
N GLN A 825 -1.60 14.61 7.37
CA GLN A 825 -2.78 14.11 6.70
C GLN A 825 -3.39 15.16 5.76
N SER A 826 -3.50 16.42 6.16
CA SER A 826 -4.10 17.48 5.34
C SER A 826 -3.30 17.73 4.05
N VAL A 827 -1.96 17.71 4.11
CA VAL A 827 -1.10 17.81 2.92
C VAL A 827 -1.27 16.61 1.99
N TYR A 828 -1.36 15.41 2.56
CA TYR A 828 -1.56 14.18 1.81
C TYR A 828 -2.92 14.16 1.09
N GLU A 829 -4.02 14.41 1.81
CA GLU A 829 -5.38 14.44 1.25
C GLU A 829 -5.53 15.51 0.18
N LYS A 830 -4.94 16.69 0.41
CA LYS A 830 -4.94 17.77 -0.56
C LYS A 830 -4.28 17.39 -1.87
N GLU A 831 -3.12 16.77 -1.81
CA GLU A 831 -2.42 16.38 -3.04
C GLU A 831 -3.17 15.32 -3.82
N ILE A 832 -3.75 14.35 -3.10
CA ILE A 832 -4.60 13.34 -3.73
C ILE A 832 -5.84 13.97 -4.36
N THR A 833 -6.50 14.89 -3.64
CA THR A 833 -7.64 15.67 -4.14
C THR A 833 -7.24 16.42 -5.41
N ARG A 834 -6.06 17.08 -5.42
CA ARG A 834 -5.55 17.80 -6.59
C ARG A 834 -5.46 16.91 -7.82
N ILE A 835 -4.87 15.72 -7.67
CA ILE A 835 -4.70 14.76 -8.77
C ILE A 835 -6.07 14.31 -9.30
N PHE A 836 -7.01 13.95 -8.44
CA PHE A 836 -8.37 13.58 -8.87
C PHE A 836 -9.08 14.74 -9.58
N THR A 837 -9.03 15.94 -9.00
CA THR A 837 -9.65 17.14 -9.57
C THR A 837 -9.06 17.49 -10.93
N GLU A 838 -7.74 17.38 -11.11
CA GLU A 838 -7.08 17.61 -12.40
C GLU A 838 -7.52 16.60 -13.46
N ILE A 839 -7.60 15.31 -13.11
CA ILE A 839 -8.04 14.27 -14.05
C ILE A 839 -9.50 14.50 -14.48
N ILE A 840 -10.39 14.80 -13.53
CA ILE A 840 -11.81 15.06 -13.84
C ILE A 840 -11.96 16.34 -14.69
N LYS A 841 -11.11 17.35 -14.45
CA LYS A 841 -11.04 18.55 -15.31
C LYS A 841 -10.62 18.20 -16.73
N LEU A 842 -9.58 17.38 -16.90
CA LEU A 842 -9.12 16.92 -18.22
C LEU A 842 -10.15 16.03 -18.93
N ALA A 843 -11.03 15.35 -18.21
CA ALA A 843 -12.16 14.62 -18.77
C ALA A 843 -13.28 15.54 -19.33
N GLN A 844 -13.21 16.85 -19.05
CA GLN A 844 -14.12 17.89 -19.55
C GLN A 844 -15.61 17.57 -19.37
N LEU A 845 -16.01 17.10 -18.18
CA LEU A 845 -17.42 16.77 -17.87
C LEU A 845 -18.38 17.97 -17.95
N ASN A 846 -17.86 19.20 -17.99
CA ASN A 846 -18.61 20.43 -18.20
C ASN A 846 -18.81 20.78 -19.69
N ARG A 847 -18.16 20.06 -20.63
CA ARG A 847 -18.22 20.34 -22.08
C ARG A 847 -18.66 19.14 -22.90
N LEU A 848 -18.14 17.96 -22.60
CA LEU A 848 -18.47 16.72 -23.31
C LEU A 848 -19.66 16.04 -22.66
N ALA A 849 -20.52 15.39 -23.44
CA ALA A 849 -21.69 14.65 -22.92
C ALA A 849 -21.39 13.14 -22.82
N HIS A 850 -22.23 12.42 -22.07
CA HIS A 850 -22.24 10.96 -21.95
C HIS A 850 -20.93 10.33 -21.45
N LYS A 851 -20.23 11.02 -20.56
CA LYS A 851 -19.04 10.54 -19.86
C LYS A 851 -19.40 9.94 -18.52
N THR A 852 -18.82 8.79 -18.21
CA THR A 852 -18.92 8.16 -16.88
C THR A 852 -17.55 8.06 -16.26
N VAL A 853 -17.36 8.60 -15.05
CA VAL A 853 -16.11 8.42 -14.29
C VAL A 853 -16.38 7.52 -13.09
N MET A 854 -15.55 6.50 -12.92
CA MET A 854 -15.60 5.54 -11.82
C MET A 854 -14.44 5.80 -10.87
N LEU A 855 -14.73 6.39 -9.70
CA LEU A 855 -13.77 6.64 -8.63
C LEU A 855 -13.77 5.47 -7.65
N ILE A 856 -12.79 4.57 -7.79
CA ILE A 856 -12.62 3.42 -6.90
C ILE A 856 -11.71 3.83 -5.72
N THR A 857 -12.19 4.81 -4.96
CA THR A 857 -11.66 5.23 -3.66
C THR A 857 -12.76 5.85 -2.79
N GLY A 858 -12.79 5.47 -1.52
CA GLY A 858 -13.66 6.03 -0.48
C GLY A 858 -13.13 7.32 0.14
N LEU A 859 -12.11 7.96 -0.44
CA LEU A 859 -11.62 9.26 -0.01
C LEU A 859 -12.59 10.36 -0.46
N ARG A 860 -13.04 11.23 0.45
CA ARG A 860 -13.83 12.41 0.06
C ARG A 860 -12.96 13.35 -0.79
N ILE A 861 -13.44 13.67 -1.98
CA ILE A 861 -12.81 14.64 -2.89
C ILE A 861 -13.74 15.86 -2.93
N PRO A 862 -13.43 16.94 -2.20
CA PRO A 862 -14.23 18.16 -2.19
C PRO A 862 -14.56 18.63 -3.62
N GLU A 863 -15.74 19.23 -3.80
CA GLU A 863 -16.25 19.72 -5.10
C GLU A 863 -16.53 18.63 -6.14
N ILE A 864 -16.19 17.35 -5.88
CA ILE A 864 -16.54 16.19 -6.71
C ILE A 864 -17.51 15.28 -5.96
N THR A 865 -17.12 14.75 -4.80
CA THR A 865 -17.96 13.85 -4.00
C THR A 865 -19.29 14.50 -3.58
N ASP A 866 -19.23 15.78 -3.24
CA ASP A 866 -20.38 16.53 -2.71
C ASP A 866 -21.36 16.99 -3.81
N ARG A 867 -21.03 16.80 -5.09
CA ARG A 867 -21.91 17.14 -6.20
C ARG A 867 -23.16 16.25 -6.23
N PRO A 868 -24.32 16.78 -6.64
CA PRO A 868 -25.52 15.97 -6.81
C PRO A 868 -25.35 14.90 -7.90
N GLU A 869 -24.58 15.18 -8.95
CA GLU A 869 -24.29 14.27 -10.07
C GLU A 869 -23.37 13.10 -9.69
N THR A 870 -22.67 13.20 -8.55
CA THR A 870 -21.81 12.12 -8.05
C THR A 870 -22.63 11.12 -7.26
N LEU A 871 -22.69 9.87 -7.72
CA LEU A 871 -23.45 8.79 -7.09
C LEU A 871 -22.53 7.92 -6.25
N LEU A 872 -22.81 7.84 -4.95
CA LEU A 872 -22.06 6.98 -4.04
C LEU A 872 -22.58 5.53 -4.11
N PHE A 873 -21.72 4.57 -4.41
CA PHE A 873 -22.07 3.16 -4.62
C PHE A 873 -21.22 2.19 -3.80
N ASP A 874 -21.70 0.96 -3.63
CA ASP A 874 -20.95 -0.18 -3.10
C ASP A 874 -20.73 -1.24 -4.20
N TRP A 875 -19.77 -2.16 -4.06
CA TRP A 875 -19.61 -3.24 -5.04
C TRP A 875 -20.89 -4.09 -5.20
N GLU A 876 -21.67 -4.26 -4.14
CA GLU A 876 -22.98 -4.91 -4.18
C GLU A 876 -23.99 -4.16 -5.07
N ASP A 877 -23.90 -2.83 -5.16
CA ASP A 877 -24.74 -2.07 -6.11
C ASP A 877 -24.35 -2.36 -7.55
N PHE A 878 -23.04 -2.44 -7.81
CA PHE A 878 -22.52 -2.79 -9.14
C PHE A 878 -22.91 -4.20 -9.55
N GLU A 879 -22.83 -5.15 -8.61
CA GLU A 879 -23.29 -6.52 -8.80
C GLU A 879 -24.79 -6.60 -9.05
N VAL A 880 -25.61 -5.90 -8.28
CA VAL A 880 -27.07 -5.85 -8.52
C VAL A 880 -27.37 -5.21 -9.87
N ALA A 881 -26.66 -4.17 -10.27
CA ALA A 881 -26.89 -3.50 -11.55
C ALA A 881 -26.54 -4.38 -12.76
N GLY A 882 -25.57 -5.29 -12.63
CA GLY A 882 -25.10 -6.10 -13.76
C GLY A 882 -24.33 -5.29 -14.81
N GLY A 883 -23.94 -4.07 -14.47
CA GLY A 883 -23.09 -3.17 -15.25
C GLY A 883 -23.49 -1.70 -15.12
N LEU A 884 -22.81 -0.82 -15.86
CA LEU A 884 -22.84 0.63 -15.64
C LEU A 884 -24.16 1.33 -16.01
N ASP A 885 -24.87 0.81 -17.00
CA ASP A 885 -26.13 1.34 -17.53
C ASP A 885 -27.24 1.40 -16.46
N ASN A 886 -27.30 0.38 -15.58
CA ASN A 886 -28.31 0.28 -14.54
C ASN A 886 -27.82 0.75 -13.16
N LEU A 887 -26.52 1.05 -13.01
CA LEU A 887 -25.92 1.36 -11.72
C LEU A 887 -26.57 2.55 -11.03
N ALA A 888 -26.91 3.59 -11.79
CA ALA A 888 -27.55 4.77 -11.22
C ALA A 888 -28.94 4.48 -10.64
N GLU A 889 -29.73 3.65 -11.33
CA GLU A 889 -31.07 3.26 -10.86
C GLU A 889 -30.98 2.40 -9.60
N VAL A 890 -30.01 1.48 -9.55
CA VAL A 890 -29.76 0.65 -8.36
C VAL A 890 -29.32 1.51 -7.18
N VAL A 891 -28.40 2.46 -7.39
CA VAL A 891 -27.96 3.39 -6.34
C VAL A 891 -29.13 4.24 -5.85
N ALA A 892 -29.95 4.80 -6.75
CA ALA A 892 -31.12 5.58 -6.37
C ALA A 892 -32.14 4.74 -5.58
N THR A 893 -32.37 3.50 -6.00
CA THR A 893 -33.25 2.55 -5.30
C THR A 893 -32.71 2.25 -3.91
N ARG A 894 -31.41 1.96 -3.77
CA ARG A 894 -30.75 1.76 -2.47
C ARG A 894 -30.90 2.99 -1.57
N GLN A 895 -30.61 4.18 -2.07
CA GLN A 895 -30.70 5.44 -1.29
C GLN A 895 -32.13 5.70 -0.80
N ARG A 896 -33.14 5.42 -1.63
CA ARG A 896 -34.55 5.48 -1.21
C ARG A 896 -34.82 4.54 -0.05
N PHE A 897 -34.36 3.28 -0.13
CA PHE A 897 -34.52 2.32 0.97
C PHE A 897 -33.72 2.69 2.23
N GLU A 898 -32.55 3.32 2.11
CA GLU A 898 -31.82 3.87 3.26
C GLU A 898 -32.60 5.00 3.93
N THR A 899 -33.19 5.90 3.15
CA THR A 899 -34.05 6.97 3.67
C THR A 899 -35.30 6.41 4.35
N GLU A 900 -35.95 5.42 3.74
CA GLU A 900 -37.09 4.72 4.35
C GLU A 900 -36.70 3.98 5.64
N ARG A 901 -35.50 3.38 5.69
CA ARG A 901 -34.95 2.75 6.90
C ARG A 901 -34.77 3.76 8.02
N ASP A 902 -34.17 4.91 7.71
CA ASP A 902 -33.86 5.94 8.71
C ASP A 902 -35.15 6.61 9.24
N ASN A 903 -36.25 6.50 8.48
CA ASN A 903 -37.60 6.90 8.89
C ASN A 903 -38.40 5.80 9.62
N LEU A 904 -37.84 4.60 9.85
CA LEU A 904 -38.55 3.55 10.59
C LEU A 904 -38.72 3.96 12.07
N THR A 905 -39.95 3.87 12.53
CA THR A 905 -40.36 4.25 13.90
C THR A 905 -40.75 3.01 14.71
N PRO A 906 -40.87 3.11 16.04
CA PRO A 906 -41.45 2.05 16.87
C PRO A 906 -42.86 1.60 16.43
N GLU A 907 -43.60 2.50 15.78
CA GLU A 907 -44.95 2.34 15.26
C GLU A 907 -45.01 1.67 13.88
N SER A 908 -43.88 1.60 13.16
CA SER A 908 -43.80 0.95 11.85
C SER A 908 -44.31 -0.49 11.89
N SER A 909 -44.96 -0.92 10.81
CA SER A 909 -45.51 -2.27 10.73
C SER A 909 -44.41 -3.31 10.49
N ARG A 910 -44.63 -4.57 10.88
CA ARG A 910 -43.68 -5.66 10.61
C ARG A 910 -43.43 -5.82 9.11
N GLN A 911 -44.49 -5.74 8.30
CA GLN A 911 -44.42 -5.85 6.83
C GLN A 911 -43.60 -4.72 6.21
N GLU A 912 -43.73 -3.51 6.74
CA GLU A 912 -42.93 -2.36 6.33
C GLU A 912 -41.45 -2.57 6.64
N VAL A 913 -41.11 -3.04 7.84
CA VAL A 913 -39.71 -3.36 8.22
C VAL A 913 -39.15 -4.51 7.38
N GLU A 914 -39.95 -5.55 7.10
CA GLU A 914 -39.57 -6.65 6.20
C GLU A 914 -39.27 -6.12 4.79
N ARG A 915 -40.14 -5.27 4.23
CA ARG A 915 -39.96 -4.66 2.91
C ARG A 915 -38.71 -3.78 2.88
N VAL A 916 -38.59 -2.84 3.82
CA VAL A 916 -37.53 -1.82 3.80
C VAL A 916 -36.15 -2.46 3.97
N LEU A 917 -36.01 -3.36 4.94
CA LEU A 917 -34.75 -4.02 5.24
C LEU A 917 -34.50 -5.29 4.42
N GLY A 918 -35.51 -5.76 3.67
CA GLY A 918 -35.46 -7.03 2.94
C GLY A 918 -35.11 -8.22 3.85
N CYS A 919 -35.64 -8.22 5.08
CA CYS A 919 -35.27 -9.18 6.11
C CYS A 919 -36.40 -10.15 6.44
N SER A 920 -36.06 -11.28 7.07
CA SER A 920 -37.08 -12.26 7.48
C SER A 920 -38.05 -11.70 8.53
N PRO A 921 -39.29 -12.22 8.65
CA PRO A 921 -40.23 -11.79 9.68
C PRO A 921 -39.68 -11.82 11.11
N ARG A 922 -38.77 -12.76 11.39
CA ARG A 922 -38.10 -12.87 12.69
C ARG A 922 -37.10 -11.73 12.92
N GLN A 923 -36.35 -11.32 11.89
CA GLN A 923 -35.43 -10.19 11.96
C GLN A 923 -36.18 -8.86 12.07
N ALA A 924 -37.25 -8.68 11.28
CA ALA A 924 -38.09 -7.48 11.35
C ALA A 924 -38.67 -7.25 12.75
N ASN A 925 -39.18 -8.31 13.39
CA ASN A 925 -39.66 -8.23 14.78
C ASN A 925 -38.54 -7.86 15.77
N ARG A 926 -37.30 -8.34 15.57
CA ARG A 926 -36.16 -7.97 16.42
C ARG A 926 -35.81 -6.49 16.27
N VAL A 927 -35.85 -5.95 15.05
CA VAL A 927 -35.61 -4.53 14.79
C VAL A 927 -36.71 -3.67 15.43
N LEU A 928 -37.99 -4.01 15.23
CA LEU A 928 -39.10 -3.33 15.88
C LEU A 928 -39.01 -3.35 17.41
N GLN A 929 -38.58 -4.49 17.98
CA GLN A 929 -38.39 -4.59 19.43
C GLN A 929 -37.28 -3.66 19.93
N LYS A 930 -36.18 -3.50 19.16
CA LYS A 930 -35.13 -2.53 19.47
C LYS A 930 -35.65 -1.09 19.37
N LEU A 931 -36.38 -0.75 18.30
CA LEU A 931 -36.97 0.58 18.11
C LEU A 931 -37.92 0.94 19.25
N ARG A 932 -38.71 -0.01 19.76
CA ARG A 932 -39.61 0.15 20.93
C ARG A 932 -38.89 0.26 22.28
N GLY A 933 -37.59 0.54 22.27
CA GLY A 933 -36.79 0.75 23.48
C GLY A 933 -36.51 -0.52 24.29
N GLY A 934 -36.62 -1.70 23.69
CA GLY A 934 -36.28 -2.97 24.35
C GLY A 934 -37.10 -3.29 25.60
N LYS A 935 -38.18 -2.55 25.90
CA LYS A 935 -39.03 -2.79 27.07
C LYS A 935 -39.53 -4.24 27.03
N ALA A 936 -39.46 -4.89 28.19
CA ALA A 936 -39.88 -6.27 28.38
C ALA A 936 -41.25 -6.46 27.72
N ARG A 937 -41.37 -7.47 26.85
CA ARG A 937 -42.63 -7.85 26.23
C ARG A 937 -43.71 -7.87 27.33
N VAL A 938 -44.78 -7.10 27.15
CA VAL A 938 -46.05 -7.37 27.82
C VAL A 938 -46.30 -8.85 27.62
N THR A 939 -46.42 -9.61 28.70
CA THR A 939 -46.39 -11.07 28.63
C THR A 939 -47.55 -11.57 27.76
N PHE A 940 -47.42 -12.75 27.13
CA PHE A 940 -48.54 -13.31 26.37
C PHE A 940 -49.80 -13.40 27.23
N ARG A 941 -49.63 -13.70 28.53
CA ARG A 941 -50.66 -13.58 29.56
C ARG A 941 -51.38 -12.24 29.53
N GLU A 942 -50.68 -11.14 29.76
CA GLU A 942 -51.29 -9.80 29.81
C GLU A 942 -51.98 -9.40 28.50
N GLN A 943 -51.38 -9.75 27.35
CA GLN A 943 -51.98 -9.47 26.04
C GLN A 943 -53.27 -10.26 25.81
N ILE A 944 -53.28 -11.56 26.16
CA ILE A 944 -54.46 -12.43 26.05
C ILE A 944 -55.56 -11.91 26.97
N LEU A 945 -55.25 -11.61 28.24
CA LEU A 945 -56.23 -11.13 29.21
C LEU A 945 -56.84 -9.78 28.77
N THR A 946 -56.03 -8.88 28.22
CA THR A 946 -56.51 -7.59 27.71
C THR A 946 -57.46 -7.76 26.52
N LEU A 947 -57.17 -8.67 25.59
CA LEU A 947 -58.02 -8.93 24.43
C LEU A 947 -59.35 -9.60 24.81
N LEU A 948 -59.33 -10.45 25.84
CA LEU A 948 -60.51 -11.14 26.36
C LEU A 948 -61.36 -10.25 27.29
N ALA A 949 -60.85 -9.11 27.73
CA ALA A 949 -61.64 -8.12 28.48
C ALA A 949 -62.84 -7.59 27.68
N ASN A 950 -62.76 -7.65 26.35
CA ASN A 950 -63.81 -7.21 25.43
C ASN A 950 -64.71 -8.37 24.93
N GLY A 951 -64.76 -9.49 25.66
CA GLY A 951 -65.62 -10.63 25.36
C GLY A 951 -64.88 -11.83 24.78
N GLU A 952 -65.63 -12.75 24.15
CA GLU A 952 -65.07 -13.98 23.62
C GLU A 952 -64.18 -13.72 22.40
N LYS A 953 -63.04 -14.42 22.32
CA LYS A 953 -62.14 -14.38 21.16
C LYS A 953 -61.77 -15.77 20.68
N THR A 954 -61.62 -15.91 19.37
CA THR A 954 -61.17 -17.16 18.75
C THR A 954 -59.64 -17.29 18.76
N THR A 955 -59.09 -18.50 18.69
CA THR A 955 -57.63 -18.72 18.54
C THR A 955 -57.05 -17.95 17.35
N PRO A 956 -57.67 -17.93 16.16
CA PRO A 956 -57.17 -17.14 15.04
C PRO A 956 -57.18 -15.63 15.33
N GLU A 957 -58.22 -15.10 15.97
CA GLU A 957 -58.27 -13.68 16.36
C GLU A 957 -57.15 -13.32 17.34
N LEU A 958 -56.93 -14.16 18.35
CA LEU A 958 -55.84 -13.97 19.32
C LEU A 958 -54.47 -14.10 18.66
N ALA A 959 -54.29 -15.08 17.77
CA ALA A 959 -53.03 -15.27 17.05
C ALA A 959 -52.73 -14.15 16.03
N ALA A 960 -53.77 -13.52 15.49
CA ALA A 960 -53.64 -12.37 14.60
C ALA A 960 -53.36 -11.07 15.38
N ALA A 961 -53.96 -10.90 16.56
CA ALA A 961 -53.83 -9.70 17.38
C ALA A 961 -52.56 -9.66 18.25
N ILE A 962 -52.02 -10.83 18.65
CA ILE A 962 -50.85 -10.94 19.52
C ILE A 962 -49.58 -11.13 18.69
N LEU A 963 -48.58 -10.28 18.94
CA LEU A 963 -47.26 -10.36 18.30
C LEU A 963 -46.43 -11.53 18.87
N GLY A 964 -46.71 -12.74 18.40
CA GLY A 964 -46.05 -13.98 18.83
C GLY A 964 -46.17 -15.14 17.83
N HIS A 965 -45.38 -16.20 18.04
CA HIS A 965 -45.52 -17.42 17.25
C HIS A 965 -46.84 -18.12 17.62
N PRO A 966 -47.69 -18.54 16.66
CA PRO A 966 -49.01 -19.13 16.95
C PRO A 966 -48.95 -20.29 17.92
N LYS A 967 -47.90 -21.13 17.82
CA LYS A 967 -47.67 -22.25 18.76
C LYS A 967 -47.43 -21.79 20.20
N ALA A 968 -46.68 -20.70 20.41
CA ALA A 968 -46.41 -20.16 21.74
C ALA A 968 -47.66 -19.51 22.35
N ILE A 969 -48.46 -18.84 21.51
CA ILE A 969 -49.77 -18.29 21.92
C ILE A 969 -50.71 -19.44 22.32
N ASN A 970 -50.75 -20.53 21.55
CA ASN A 970 -51.52 -21.73 21.92
C ASN A 970 -51.04 -22.39 23.20
N THR A 971 -49.73 -22.49 23.41
CA THR A 971 -49.16 -23.00 24.67
C THR A 971 -49.59 -22.11 25.84
N GLU A 972 -49.53 -20.79 25.70
CA GLU A 972 -49.95 -19.88 26.75
C GLU A 972 -51.47 -19.92 26.99
N LEU A 973 -52.28 -20.00 25.93
CA LEU A 973 -53.74 -20.19 26.07
C LEU A 973 -54.08 -21.47 26.83
N THR A 974 -53.34 -22.56 26.58
CA THR A 974 -53.50 -23.82 27.31
C THR A 974 -53.15 -23.63 28.78
N ARG A 975 -52.01 -22.98 29.07
CA ARG A 975 -51.57 -22.67 30.44
C ARG A 975 -52.56 -21.79 31.20
N LEU A 976 -53.11 -20.75 30.57
CA LEU A 976 -54.07 -19.84 31.19
C LEU A 976 -55.42 -20.52 31.49
N VAL A 977 -55.85 -21.45 30.62
CA VAL A 977 -57.02 -22.29 30.89
C VAL A 977 -56.76 -23.23 32.07
N GLU A 978 -55.60 -23.87 32.13
CA GLU A 978 -55.20 -24.75 33.24
C GLU A 978 -55.11 -24.00 34.57
N MET A 979 -54.65 -22.74 34.55
CA MET A 979 -54.60 -21.87 35.72
C MET A 979 -55.96 -21.27 36.10
N GLY A 980 -57.01 -21.48 35.31
CA GLY A 980 -58.33 -20.91 35.54
C GLY A 980 -58.43 -19.39 35.32
N GLU A 981 -57.41 -18.77 34.73
CA GLU A 981 -57.42 -17.33 34.46
C GLU A 981 -58.29 -16.96 33.24
N ILE A 982 -58.53 -17.93 32.35
CA ILE A 982 -59.45 -17.81 31.22
C ILE A 982 -60.28 -19.10 31.11
N VAL A 983 -61.48 -19.00 30.53
CA VAL A 983 -62.38 -20.14 30.32
C VAL A 983 -62.47 -20.45 28.84
N LYS A 984 -62.30 -21.73 28.50
CA LYS A 984 -62.52 -22.24 27.14
C LYS A 984 -64.00 -22.58 26.96
N VAL A 985 -64.72 -21.73 26.24
CA VAL A 985 -66.18 -21.85 26.05
C VAL A 985 -66.50 -22.98 25.05
N ARG A 986 -65.72 -23.05 23.97
CA ARG A 986 -65.82 -24.07 22.92
C ARG A 986 -64.46 -24.24 22.23
N ARG A 987 -64.33 -25.23 21.36
CA ARG A 987 -63.05 -25.53 20.69
C ARG A 987 -62.50 -24.28 19.97
N GLY A 988 -61.40 -23.75 20.49
CA GLY A 988 -60.73 -22.58 19.93
C GLY A 988 -61.36 -21.23 20.27
N VAL A 989 -62.22 -21.14 21.29
CA VAL A 989 -62.85 -19.89 21.74
C VAL A 989 -62.66 -19.73 23.25
N TYR A 990 -62.19 -18.55 23.66
CA TYR A 990 -61.82 -18.24 25.05
C TYR A 990 -62.50 -16.97 25.52
N ARG A 991 -62.71 -16.84 26.83
CA ARG A 991 -63.21 -15.64 27.53
C ARG A 991 -62.62 -15.54 28.94
N LEU A 992 -62.78 -14.40 29.60
CA LEU A 992 -62.49 -14.28 31.03
C LEU A 992 -63.56 -15.01 31.87
N PRO A 993 -63.20 -15.63 33.00
CA PRO A 993 -64.17 -16.22 33.93
C PRO A 993 -65.17 -15.16 34.41
N GLU A 994 -66.44 -15.57 34.60
CA GLU A 994 -67.44 -14.74 35.24
C GLU A 994 -67.08 -14.57 36.74
N PRO A 995 -67.25 -13.37 37.31
CA PRO A 995 -66.91 -13.08 38.70
C PRO A 995 -67.73 -13.89 39.71
#